data_AF-A0A9P0JCL5-F1
#
_entry.id   AF-A0A9P0JCL5-F1
#
_cell.length_a   1.000
_cell.length_b   1.000
_cell.length_c   1.000
_cell.angle_alpha   90.00
_cell.angle_beta   90.00
_cell.angle_gamma   90.00
#
_symmetry.space_group_name_H-M   'P 1'
#
loop_
_entity.id
_entity.type
_entity.pdbx_description
1 polymer ?
#
loop_
_entity_poly.entity_id
_entity_poly.type
_entity_poly.pdbx_seq_one_letter_code
_entity_poly.pdbx_strand_id
1 'polypeptide(L)'
;MRALEFVFIFSLVVSAYCNELVFPKGFLFGAGSSAYQVEGAWNISGKTESIWDDLTHHRKHLMFMHTFLPKIDSNNNNNLPELPKEDQLFAIRSTHILGHQPVKPKKSYMNEINKYMEQWLDGEYNVSPLAGASLSNHFNLLSSSNDNLNFFYDTEPWTVDLPRRPPRVVDYYKGVPIYESLPDKLLRTVLKLPSIDEISSYDLYALHTESRTDLNSATGDVACNSYYKVDEDVKLLKDLGAKVYRFSLSWSRLYPKGNAREFNEDAVNYYNKLINKLIENGIEPFVTIHHFDLPRHLQMIGGWSNKALVVYFTIFAEFAFRTFGDRVKLWTTINEPIVAIEGYKSVNAAPALGHHMSGVADYLAIHNMILAHASAYDVYKKKYKSTQNGKISVNVVGDWYYPLNKNRQEDKDAAEAGLKFQIGMILHPLTYGDYPEEVRSRVHNNSKRLNISDVRFQRFSDGEKNLIKGSYDFVSLNHYMSFEVTDLPEDEREGKTVSELDANIKKILLNSDEELENKPWCKQSFKNRKGYIVSVPEGMSLILNWIDKSYNHPEIFITENGYPEPEGLNFSLKKLKYHHGHLNHTLIAMNDYNVNVIGYCVWSLMDSMEWLNGYRLKYGIYKVDFDDDDRPRTNKSSTKWFREVFTNKKLIKPFLTNENCCYNN
;
A
#
# COMPACT_ATOMS: atom_id res chain seq x y z
N MET A 1 -42.13 -42.95 26.03
CA MET A 1 -42.52 -42.14 24.85
C MET A 1 -42.11 -40.68 24.97
N ARG A 2 -42.47 -39.93 26.02
CA ARG A 2 -42.15 -38.49 26.14
C ARG A 2 -40.66 -38.10 26.26
N ALA A 3 -39.79 -39.00 26.75
CA ALA A 3 -38.34 -38.75 26.79
C ALA A 3 -37.64 -38.96 25.43
N LEU A 4 -38.17 -39.86 24.60
CA LEU A 4 -37.65 -40.12 23.25
C LEU A 4 -38.05 -39.01 22.28
N GLU A 5 -39.24 -38.44 22.40
CA GLU A 5 -39.67 -37.25 21.64
C GLU A 5 -38.83 -36.01 21.98
N PHE A 6 -38.45 -35.84 23.26
CA PHE A 6 -37.61 -34.70 23.68
C PHE A 6 -36.18 -34.83 23.13
N VAL A 7 -35.60 -36.04 23.12
CA VAL A 7 -34.27 -36.30 22.54
C VAL A 7 -34.29 -36.15 21.01
N PHE A 8 -35.38 -36.53 20.33
CA PHE A 8 -35.52 -36.37 18.88
C PHE A 8 -35.73 -34.91 18.47
N ILE A 9 -36.48 -34.13 19.25
CA ILE A 9 -36.66 -32.69 19.01
C ILE A 9 -35.35 -31.94 19.34
N PHE A 10 -34.61 -32.33 20.39
CA PHE A 10 -33.31 -31.73 20.68
C PHE A 10 -32.25 -32.11 19.65
N SER A 11 -32.25 -33.33 19.09
CA SER A 11 -31.33 -33.68 18.00
C SER A 11 -31.67 -33.01 16.68
N LEU A 12 -32.96 -32.76 16.38
CA LEU A 12 -33.40 -31.98 15.22
C LEU A 12 -33.09 -30.48 15.37
N VAL A 13 -33.18 -29.92 16.59
CA VAL A 13 -32.83 -28.51 16.86
C VAL A 13 -31.31 -28.31 16.89
N VAL A 14 -30.53 -29.29 17.36
CA VAL A 14 -29.04 -29.27 17.28
C VAL A 14 -28.53 -29.55 15.86
N SER A 15 -29.24 -30.34 15.06
CA SER A 15 -28.93 -30.54 13.64
C SER A 15 -29.30 -29.34 12.75
N ALA A 16 -30.13 -28.41 13.24
CA ALA A 16 -30.60 -27.25 12.48
C ALA A 16 -29.72 -25.99 12.60
N TYR A 17 -28.58 -26.05 13.31
CA TYR A 17 -27.64 -24.93 13.45
C TYR A 17 -26.18 -25.32 13.19
N CYS A 18 -25.92 -26.30 12.31
CA CYS A 18 -24.68 -26.27 11.56
C CYS A 18 -24.87 -25.27 10.42
N ASN A 19 -24.61 -23.98 10.67
CA ASN A 19 -24.47 -23.01 9.59
C ASN A 19 -23.43 -23.56 8.63
N GLU A 20 -23.85 -24.03 7.46
CA GLU A 20 -22.89 -24.44 6.45
C GLU A 20 -22.02 -23.23 6.12
N LEU A 21 -20.70 -23.38 6.26
CA LEU A 21 -19.75 -22.30 5.99
C LEU A 21 -19.59 -22.11 4.48
N VAL A 22 -20.65 -21.68 3.81
CA VAL A 22 -20.77 -21.55 2.37
C VAL A 22 -20.91 -20.08 2.02
N PHE A 23 -20.08 -19.63 1.09
CA PHE A 23 -20.14 -18.26 0.58
C PHE A 23 -21.24 -18.12 -0.47
N PRO A 24 -21.90 -16.95 -0.56
CA PRO A 24 -22.92 -16.71 -1.58
C PRO A 24 -22.41 -16.99 -3.00
N LYS A 25 -23.32 -17.40 -3.90
CA LYS A 25 -22.96 -17.71 -5.30
C LYS A 25 -22.24 -16.56 -6.01
N GLY A 26 -22.55 -15.31 -5.67
CA GLY A 26 -21.92 -14.10 -6.23
C GLY A 26 -20.55 -13.75 -5.63
N PHE A 27 -20.13 -14.38 -4.52
CA PHE A 27 -18.87 -14.06 -3.85
C PHE A 27 -17.66 -14.39 -4.73
N LEU A 28 -16.72 -13.44 -4.85
CA LEU A 28 -15.55 -13.54 -5.70
C LEU A 28 -14.30 -13.93 -4.90
N PHE A 29 -13.78 -15.13 -5.13
CA PHE A 29 -12.47 -15.54 -4.64
C PHE A 29 -11.38 -15.22 -5.66
N GLY A 30 -10.26 -14.69 -5.20
CA GLY A 30 -9.13 -14.33 -6.04
C GLY A 30 -7.80 -14.34 -5.31
N ALA A 31 -6.78 -13.87 -6.00
CA ALA A 31 -5.45 -13.65 -5.44
C ALA A 31 -4.92 -12.28 -5.86
N GLY A 32 -4.00 -11.73 -5.06
CA GLY A 32 -3.36 -10.44 -5.27
C GLY A 32 -1.88 -10.56 -5.66
N SER A 33 -1.38 -9.51 -6.32
CA SER A 33 0.06 -9.25 -6.54
C SER A 33 0.31 -7.75 -6.74
N SER A 34 1.57 -7.32 -6.62
CA SER A 34 2.03 -5.96 -6.92
C SER A 34 3.10 -5.99 -8.00
N ALA A 35 3.02 -5.05 -8.94
CA ALA A 35 3.89 -4.96 -10.10
C ALA A 35 5.38 -5.00 -9.72
N TYR A 36 5.80 -4.15 -8.78
CA TYR A 36 7.18 -4.09 -8.33
C TYR A 36 7.68 -5.42 -7.73
N GLN A 37 6.79 -6.15 -7.05
CA GLN A 37 7.15 -7.37 -6.34
C GLN A 37 7.23 -8.61 -7.24
N VAL A 38 6.58 -8.61 -8.41
CA VAL A 38 6.47 -9.79 -9.28
C VAL A 38 6.98 -9.61 -10.71
N GLU A 39 6.86 -8.43 -11.31
CA GLU A 39 7.10 -8.27 -12.76
C GLU A 39 8.57 -8.47 -13.13
N GLY A 40 9.49 -7.85 -12.38
CA GLY A 40 10.90 -7.80 -12.74
C GLY A 40 11.16 -6.94 -13.97
N ALA A 41 12.16 -7.31 -14.77
CA ALA A 41 12.53 -6.64 -16.01
C ALA A 41 12.66 -5.11 -15.79
N TRP A 42 13.40 -4.73 -14.75
CA TRP A 42 13.36 -3.38 -14.20
C TRP A 42 13.83 -2.28 -15.17
N ASN A 43 14.72 -2.63 -16.10
CA ASN A 43 15.33 -1.74 -17.10
C ASN A 43 15.12 -2.21 -18.55
N ILE A 44 14.18 -3.13 -18.77
CA ILE A 44 13.87 -3.63 -20.11
C ILE A 44 12.62 -2.93 -20.66
N SER A 45 12.52 -2.88 -21.98
CA SER A 45 11.41 -2.28 -22.72
C SER A 45 11.16 -0.84 -22.30
N GLY A 46 12.20 -0.07 -22.02
CA GLY A 46 12.09 1.36 -21.69
C GLY A 46 11.57 1.70 -20.28
N LYS A 47 11.37 0.73 -19.38
CA LYS A 47 11.06 1.02 -17.96
C LYS A 47 12.19 1.82 -17.32
N THR A 48 11.83 2.81 -16.50
CA THR A 48 12.78 3.58 -15.67
C THR A 48 12.64 3.21 -14.19
N GLU A 49 13.58 3.70 -13.39
CA GLU A 49 13.59 3.56 -11.93
C GLU A 49 12.32 4.15 -11.29
N SER A 50 11.76 3.37 -10.37
CA SER A 50 10.82 3.81 -9.34
C SER A 50 11.58 4.21 -8.06
N ILE A 51 10.85 4.74 -7.06
CA ILE A 51 11.40 5.00 -5.72
C ILE A 51 11.91 3.75 -5.02
N TRP A 52 11.38 2.57 -5.34
CA TRP A 52 11.84 1.30 -4.77
C TRP A 52 13.09 0.77 -5.49
N ASP A 53 13.19 0.97 -6.81
CA ASP A 53 14.44 0.71 -7.53
C ASP A 53 15.57 1.58 -6.92
N ASP A 54 15.35 2.89 -6.74
CA ASP A 54 16.33 3.80 -6.11
C ASP A 54 16.74 3.34 -4.70
N LEU A 55 15.76 2.97 -3.86
CA LEU A 55 16.04 2.50 -2.50
C LEU A 55 16.86 1.21 -2.51
N THR A 56 16.45 0.21 -3.29
CA THR A 56 17.11 -1.11 -3.29
C THR A 56 18.47 -1.10 -3.99
N HIS A 57 18.68 -0.21 -4.95
CA HIS A 57 19.98 -0.06 -5.65
C HIS A 57 20.96 0.82 -4.86
N HIS A 58 20.50 1.91 -4.25
CA HIS A 58 21.38 2.95 -3.70
C HIS A 58 21.38 3.03 -2.17
N ARG A 59 20.33 2.54 -1.50
CA ARG A 59 20.18 2.58 -0.03
C ARG A 59 20.10 1.18 0.56
N LYS A 60 20.99 0.30 0.09
CA LYS A 60 21.06 -1.13 0.47
C LYS A 60 21.15 -1.38 1.98
N HIS A 61 21.72 -0.45 2.74
CA HIS A 61 21.79 -0.53 4.20
C HIS A 61 20.41 -0.45 4.88
N LEU A 62 19.39 0.07 4.18
CA LEU A 62 17.99 0.09 4.65
C LEU A 62 17.27 -1.24 4.40
N MET A 63 17.79 -2.06 3.48
CA MET A 63 17.27 -3.40 3.24
C MET A 63 17.53 -4.27 4.45
N PHE A 64 16.52 -5.07 4.83
CA PHE A 64 16.56 -5.95 5.98
C PHE A 64 16.76 -5.23 7.33
N MET A 65 16.49 -3.92 7.43
CA MET A 65 16.62 -3.19 8.69
C MET A 65 15.81 -3.85 9.81
N HIS A 66 16.56 -4.39 10.78
CA HIS A 66 16.22 -4.68 12.17
C HIS A 66 15.20 -5.78 12.55
N THR A 67 14.99 -6.83 11.75
CA THR A 67 14.04 -7.87 12.23
C THR A 67 14.26 -9.35 11.90
N PHE A 68 15.26 -9.75 11.11
CA PHE A 68 15.27 -11.14 10.58
C PHE A 68 16.61 -11.89 10.66
N LEU A 69 17.25 -11.89 11.82
CA LEU A 69 18.24 -12.92 12.11
C LEU A 69 17.63 -13.90 13.11
N PRO A 70 17.15 -15.09 12.69
CA PRO A 70 17.01 -16.19 13.62
C PRO A 70 18.42 -16.51 14.15
N LYS A 71 18.58 -16.62 15.48
CA LYS A 71 19.69 -17.38 16.03
C LYS A 71 19.42 -18.84 15.64
N ILE A 72 20.31 -19.41 14.83
CA ILE A 72 20.34 -20.86 14.64
C ILE A 72 20.73 -21.45 16.01
N ASP A 73 19.84 -22.23 16.60
CA ASP A 73 20.08 -22.92 17.86
C ASP A 73 21.17 -23.97 17.65
N SER A 74 22.29 -23.83 18.36
CA SER A 74 23.49 -24.65 18.25
C SER A 74 23.37 -26.04 18.89
N ASN A 75 22.15 -26.57 19.03
CA ASN A 75 21.89 -27.78 19.82
C ASN A 75 21.23 -28.96 19.08
N ASN A 76 21.25 -28.98 17.74
CA ASN A 76 20.95 -30.22 17.00
C ASN A 76 22.15 -30.67 16.16
N ASN A 77 22.94 -31.56 16.77
CA ASN A 77 24.03 -32.29 16.13
C ASN A 77 23.51 -33.09 14.93
N ASN A 78 24.03 -32.80 13.74
CA ASN A 78 24.68 -33.79 12.87
C ASN A 78 25.33 -33.11 11.64
N ASN A 79 26.64 -32.87 11.77
CA ASN A 79 27.70 -32.80 10.75
C ASN A 79 27.56 -31.87 9.52
N LEU A 80 28.27 -30.73 9.55
CA LEU A 80 29.14 -30.15 8.47
C LEU A 80 29.79 -28.81 8.95
N PRO A 81 30.84 -28.28 8.26
CA PRO A 81 32.18 -28.03 8.79
C PRO A 81 32.36 -26.76 9.66
N GLU A 82 33.44 -26.77 10.46
CA GLU A 82 33.84 -25.72 11.41
C GLU A 82 33.90 -24.30 10.80
N LEU A 83 33.17 -23.36 11.42
CA LEU A 83 33.43 -21.93 11.32
C LEU A 83 34.46 -21.49 12.40
N PRO A 84 35.18 -20.37 12.21
CA PRO A 84 36.33 -20.00 13.04
C PRO A 84 35.94 -19.71 14.50
N LYS A 85 36.88 -20.03 15.40
CA LYS A 85 36.77 -19.95 16.87
C LYS A 85 36.18 -18.62 17.38
N GLU A 86 35.36 -18.74 18.41
CA GLU A 86 34.57 -17.70 19.10
C GLU A 86 35.33 -16.46 19.60
N ASP A 87 36.66 -16.43 19.53
CA ASP A 87 37.49 -15.34 20.04
C ASP A 87 37.62 -14.13 19.10
N GLN A 88 36.91 -14.11 17.96
CA GLN A 88 36.74 -12.91 17.11
C GLN A 88 35.32 -12.30 17.15
N LEU A 89 34.38 -12.89 17.90
CA LEU A 89 32.99 -12.41 18.00
C LEU A 89 32.66 -11.67 19.30
N PHE A 90 33.63 -11.52 20.20
CA PHE A 90 33.48 -10.82 21.48
C PHE A 90 34.16 -9.44 21.51
N ALA A 91 33.78 -8.55 20.58
CA ALA A 91 34.13 -7.14 20.68
C ALA A 91 33.16 -6.19 19.95
N ILE A 92 31.84 -6.30 20.17
CA ILE A 92 30.98 -5.10 20.22
C ILE A 92 29.98 -5.32 21.36
N ARG A 93 30.46 -5.09 22.59
CA ARG A 93 29.59 -4.68 23.68
C ARG A 93 28.99 -3.33 23.33
N SER A 94 27.75 -3.15 23.75
CA SER A 94 26.86 -2.00 23.73
C SER A 94 27.41 -0.70 24.35
N THR A 95 28.59 -0.26 23.93
CA THR A 95 29.23 0.99 24.35
C THR A 95 30.03 1.54 23.18
N HIS A 96 29.64 2.71 22.67
CA HIS A 96 30.15 3.44 21.48
C HIS A 96 29.40 3.25 20.16
N ILE A 97 28.11 2.94 20.21
CA ILE A 97 27.19 3.58 19.25
C ILE A 97 27.28 5.07 19.61
N LEU A 98 27.92 5.88 18.77
CA LEU A 98 27.76 7.33 18.81
C LEU A 98 26.28 7.58 18.97
N GLY A 99 25.91 8.16 20.11
CA GLY A 99 24.53 8.32 20.47
C GLY A 99 23.76 8.84 19.27
N HIS A 100 22.63 8.21 19.00
CA HIS A 100 21.46 9.06 18.97
C HIS A 100 21.53 9.89 20.26
N GLN A 101 22.16 11.07 20.18
CA GLN A 101 21.70 12.17 20.97
C GLN A 101 20.20 12.15 20.72
N PRO A 102 19.37 11.86 21.74
CA PRO A 102 17.96 12.10 21.60
C PRO A 102 17.90 13.56 21.18
N VAL A 103 17.53 13.81 19.93
CA VAL A 103 17.17 15.17 19.55
C VAL A 103 15.88 15.38 20.31
N LYS A 104 15.98 15.84 21.58
CA LYS A 104 15.02 16.80 22.09
C LYS A 104 14.79 17.71 20.90
N PRO A 105 13.58 17.84 20.33
CA PRO A 105 13.39 18.73 19.20
C PRO A 105 13.95 20.06 19.65
N LYS A 106 15.15 20.41 19.16
CA LYS A 106 15.82 21.61 19.61
C LYS A 106 14.86 22.72 19.18
N LYS A 107 14.75 23.78 19.97
CA LYS A 107 13.95 24.95 19.57
C LYS A 107 14.30 25.40 18.13
N SER A 108 15.54 25.17 17.69
CA SER A 108 16.02 25.35 16.31
C SER A 108 15.31 24.48 15.27
N TYR A 109 15.02 23.21 15.56
CA TYR A 109 14.33 22.27 14.66
C TYR A 109 12.85 22.64 14.46
N MET A 110 12.18 23.07 15.53
CA MET A 110 10.80 23.58 15.43
C MET A 110 10.74 24.89 14.63
N ASN A 111 11.77 25.73 14.76
CA ASN A 111 11.93 26.93 13.94
C ASN A 111 12.21 26.61 12.47
N GLU A 112 12.93 25.52 12.15
CA GLU A 112 13.12 25.06 10.77
C GLU A 112 11.83 24.54 10.15
N ILE A 113 11.03 23.74 10.88
CA ILE A 113 9.69 23.32 10.41
C ILE A 113 8.82 24.55 10.13
N ASN A 114 8.77 25.52 11.03
CA ASN A 114 7.99 26.75 10.81
C ASN A 114 8.52 27.55 9.61
N LYS A 115 9.84 27.66 9.43
CA LYS A 115 10.46 28.34 8.27
C LYS A 115 10.16 27.61 6.95
N TYR A 116 10.24 26.28 6.92
CA TYR A 116 9.87 25.48 5.76
C TYR A 116 8.38 25.67 5.42
N MET A 117 7.51 25.65 6.43
CA MET A 117 6.07 25.87 6.25
C MET A 117 5.76 27.29 5.75
N GLU A 118 6.38 28.32 6.30
CA GLU A 118 6.21 29.71 5.85
C GLU A 118 6.68 29.90 4.40
N GLN A 119 7.84 29.34 4.01
CA GLN A 119 8.32 29.39 2.62
C GLN A 119 7.42 28.65 1.63
N TRP A 120 6.77 27.58 2.07
CA TRP A 120 5.89 26.76 1.23
C TRP A 120 4.47 27.33 1.13
N LEU A 121 3.98 28.00 2.18
CA LEU A 121 2.66 28.65 2.24
C LEU A 121 2.65 30.05 1.62
N ASP A 122 3.74 30.84 1.73
CA ASP A 122 3.87 32.13 1.04
C ASP A 122 3.98 31.97 -0.50
N GLY A 123 4.10 30.73 -0.98
CA GLY A 123 3.97 30.35 -2.39
C GLY A 123 2.52 30.15 -2.86
N GLU A 124 1.52 30.55 -2.07
CA GLU A 124 0.09 30.48 -2.46
C GLU A 124 -0.16 31.23 -3.78
N TYR A 125 -0.31 30.45 -4.85
CA TYR A 125 -1.03 30.90 -6.03
C TYR A 125 -2.48 31.17 -5.61
N ASN A 126 -2.94 32.39 -5.87
CA ASN A 126 -4.35 32.72 -5.97
C ASN A 126 -5.01 31.83 -7.04
N VAL A 127 -5.48 30.65 -6.65
CA VAL A 127 -6.37 29.85 -7.49
C VAL A 127 -7.79 30.28 -7.16
N SER A 128 -8.30 31.24 -7.94
CA SER A 128 -9.71 31.61 -7.92
C SER A 128 -10.59 30.43 -8.37
N PRO A 129 -11.78 30.21 -7.78
CA PRO A 129 -12.63 29.07 -8.13
C PRO A 129 -13.33 29.31 -9.48
N LEU A 130 -12.94 28.58 -10.53
CA LEU A 130 -13.68 28.60 -11.79
C LEU A 130 -14.81 27.57 -11.76
N ALA A 131 -16.01 28.10 -11.57
CA ALA A 131 -17.27 27.44 -11.86
C ALA A 131 -17.42 27.14 -13.36
N GLY A 132 -17.98 25.96 -13.67
CA GLY A 132 -18.78 25.66 -14.85
C GLY A 132 -18.26 26.05 -16.23
N ALA A 133 -17.66 25.10 -16.96
CA ALA A 133 -17.74 25.08 -18.42
C ALA A 133 -17.77 23.63 -18.94
N SER A 134 -18.87 23.30 -19.60
CA SER A 134 -19.09 22.07 -20.37
C SER A 134 -18.08 21.98 -21.52
N LEU A 135 -17.24 20.95 -21.54
CA LEU A 135 -16.44 20.58 -22.70
C LEU A 135 -17.19 19.55 -23.54
N SER A 136 -18.17 20.03 -24.31
CA SER A 136 -18.67 19.33 -25.48
C SER A 136 -18.16 20.06 -26.72
N ASN A 137 -17.70 19.27 -27.70
CA ASN A 137 -17.19 19.66 -29.02
C ASN A 137 -15.72 20.10 -29.04
N HIS A 138 -14.84 19.16 -29.41
CA HIS A 138 -13.86 19.31 -30.49
C HIS A 138 -13.16 17.96 -30.74
N PHE A 139 -13.82 17.05 -31.47
CA PHE A 139 -13.14 16.01 -32.25
C PHE A 139 -14.02 15.68 -33.46
N ASN A 140 -13.82 16.40 -34.54
CA ASN A 140 -14.13 15.92 -35.88
C ASN A 140 -13.18 16.57 -36.89
N LEU A 141 -12.65 15.71 -37.77
CA LEU A 141 -12.09 15.98 -39.09
C LEU A 141 -10.62 16.44 -39.17
N LEU A 142 -9.75 15.43 -39.32
CA LEU A 142 -8.72 15.45 -40.36
C LEU A 142 -9.36 15.04 -41.69
N SER A 143 -9.64 16.00 -42.58
CA SER A 143 -9.60 15.78 -44.03
C SER A 143 -9.49 17.10 -44.79
N SER A 144 -8.36 17.26 -45.48
CA SER A 144 -8.13 17.97 -46.75
C SER A 144 -8.45 19.48 -46.90
N SER A 145 -7.36 20.18 -47.25
CA SER A 145 -7.21 21.22 -48.28
C SER A 145 -7.93 22.57 -48.17
N ASN A 146 -7.08 23.60 -48.17
CA ASN A 146 -7.15 24.91 -48.83
C ASN A 146 -8.25 25.93 -48.50
N ASP A 147 -7.72 27.16 -48.48
CA ASP A 147 -8.32 28.47 -48.76
C ASP A 147 -8.86 29.33 -47.61
N ASN A 148 -8.07 30.37 -47.36
CA ASN A 148 -8.36 31.72 -46.88
C ASN A 148 -9.81 32.06 -46.53
N LEU A 149 -10.03 32.51 -45.29
CA LEU A 149 -10.83 33.70 -44.99
C LEU A 149 -10.57 34.20 -43.56
N ASN A 150 -10.05 35.43 -43.49
CA ASN A 150 -9.93 36.22 -42.27
C ASN A 150 -11.31 36.52 -41.68
N PHE A 151 -11.53 36.15 -40.42
CA PHE A 151 -12.50 36.80 -39.56
C PHE A 151 -11.82 37.18 -38.25
N PHE A 152 -11.86 38.49 -37.96
CA PHE A 152 -11.41 39.10 -36.71
C PHE A 152 -12.15 38.46 -35.53
N TYR A 153 -11.40 37.85 -34.63
CA TYR A 153 -11.80 37.61 -33.25
C TYR A 153 -10.67 38.09 -32.36
N ASP A 154 -10.96 39.12 -31.56
CA ASP A 154 -10.23 39.38 -30.33
C ASP A 154 -10.28 38.08 -29.51
N THR A 155 -9.14 37.40 -29.50
CA THR A 155 -8.87 36.22 -28.70
C THR A 155 -7.78 36.62 -27.73
N GLU A 156 -8.10 36.67 -26.44
CA GLU A 156 -7.08 36.39 -25.43
C GLU A 156 -7.16 34.89 -25.14
N PRO A 157 -6.24 34.08 -25.69
CA PRO A 157 -6.12 32.68 -25.31
C PRO A 157 -5.41 32.58 -23.96
N TRP A 158 -5.81 31.58 -23.16
CA TRP A 158 -4.97 31.04 -22.10
C TRP A 158 -3.61 30.61 -22.67
N THR A 159 -2.60 31.48 -22.60
CA THR A 159 -1.21 31.10 -22.79
C THR A 159 -0.64 30.70 -21.43
N VAL A 160 -0.62 29.40 -21.15
CA VAL A 160 0.51 28.87 -20.38
C VAL A 160 1.70 28.97 -21.32
N ASP A 161 2.63 29.89 -21.03
CA ASP A 161 3.83 30.08 -21.85
C ASP A 161 4.75 28.86 -21.67
N LEU A 162 4.44 27.78 -22.41
CA LEU A 162 5.36 26.67 -22.59
C LEU A 162 6.53 27.18 -23.43
N PRO A 163 7.79 26.86 -23.07
CA PRO A 163 8.95 27.38 -23.79
C PRO A 163 8.84 27.03 -25.28
N ARG A 164 8.87 28.06 -26.14
CA ARG A 164 8.69 28.00 -27.61
C ARG A 164 9.80 27.25 -28.36
N ARG A 165 10.64 26.48 -27.67
CA ARG A 165 11.77 25.75 -28.24
C ARG A 165 11.85 24.36 -27.57
N PRO A 166 12.00 23.27 -28.34
CA PRO A 166 12.23 21.96 -27.77
C PRO A 166 13.53 21.99 -26.93
N PRO A 167 13.55 21.34 -25.76
CA PRO A 167 14.76 21.20 -24.93
C PRO A 167 15.93 20.65 -25.75
N ARG A 168 17.04 21.39 -25.83
CA ARG A 168 18.27 20.91 -26.48
C ARG A 168 18.93 19.84 -25.63
N VAL A 169 19.46 18.75 -26.19
CA VAL A 169 20.27 17.82 -25.38
C VAL A 169 21.58 18.53 -24.97
N VAL A 170 21.80 18.67 -23.67
CA VAL A 170 22.95 19.38 -23.09
C VAL A 170 24.04 18.45 -22.57
N ASP A 171 23.70 17.21 -22.22
CA ASP A 171 24.69 16.22 -21.75
C ASP A 171 24.17 14.78 -21.88
N TYR A 172 25.00 13.78 -21.55
CA TYR A 172 24.64 12.38 -21.47
C TYR A 172 25.23 11.72 -20.21
N TYR A 173 24.38 11.11 -19.36
CA TYR A 173 24.85 10.25 -18.28
C TYR A 173 24.55 8.79 -18.58
N LYS A 174 25.60 7.96 -18.68
CA LYS A 174 25.53 6.53 -19.04
C LYS A 174 24.69 6.25 -20.30
N GLY A 175 24.80 7.12 -21.30
CA GLY A 175 24.11 6.98 -22.59
C GLY A 175 22.68 7.54 -22.63
N VAL A 176 22.19 8.13 -21.54
CA VAL A 176 20.86 8.77 -21.48
C VAL A 176 20.97 10.28 -21.77
N PRO A 177 20.25 10.82 -22.77
CA PRO A 177 20.29 12.26 -23.09
C PRO A 177 19.66 13.11 -21.97
N ILE A 178 20.42 14.08 -21.49
CA ILE A 178 20.02 15.12 -20.55
C ILE A 178 19.58 16.33 -21.37
N TYR A 179 18.32 16.75 -21.23
CA TYR A 179 17.72 17.83 -21.99
C TYR A 179 17.84 19.19 -21.26
N GLU A 180 17.89 20.29 -22.02
CA GLU A 180 17.83 21.68 -21.59
C GLU A 180 16.44 21.93 -20.99
N SER A 181 16.26 21.55 -19.73
CA SER A 181 15.09 21.88 -18.94
C SER A 181 15.03 23.39 -18.70
N LEU A 182 13.81 23.91 -18.57
CA LEU A 182 13.54 25.23 -17.98
C LEU A 182 14.45 25.35 -16.75
N PRO A 183 15.37 26.33 -16.72
CA PRO A 183 16.52 26.25 -15.83
C PRO A 183 16.02 26.06 -14.41
N ASP A 184 16.55 25.04 -13.75
CA ASP A 184 16.30 24.68 -12.35
C ASP A 184 16.28 25.92 -11.41
N LYS A 185 17.08 26.93 -11.77
CA LYS A 185 17.14 28.27 -11.17
C LYS A 185 15.83 29.06 -11.23
N LEU A 186 15.09 29.04 -12.34
CA LEU A 186 13.83 29.77 -12.51
C LEU A 186 12.69 29.13 -11.70
N LEU A 187 12.60 27.80 -11.68
CA LEU A 187 11.61 27.08 -10.86
C LEU A 187 11.86 27.32 -9.35
N ARG A 188 13.14 27.32 -8.94
CA ARG A 188 13.57 27.59 -7.56
C ARG A 188 13.38 29.05 -7.14
N THR A 189 13.57 29.99 -8.07
CA THR A 189 13.32 31.42 -7.83
C THR A 189 11.83 31.71 -7.71
N VAL A 190 11.00 31.11 -8.56
CA VAL A 190 9.53 31.26 -8.54
C VAL A 190 8.91 30.65 -7.27
N LEU A 191 9.49 29.56 -6.76
CA LEU A 191 9.01 28.86 -5.55
C LEU A 191 9.79 29.22 -4.27
N LYS A 192 10.74 30.18 -4.35
CA LYS A 192 11.67 30.57 -3.26
C LYS A 192 12.28 29.38 -2.48
N LEU A 193 12.58 28.29 -3.17
CA LEU A 193 13.23 27.12 -2.58
C LEU A 193 14.74 27.39 -2.44
N PRO A 194 15.42 26.89 -1.39
CA PRO A 194 16.86 27.05 -1.25
C PRO A 194 17.61 26.48 -2.45
N SER A 195 18.74 27.08 -2.83
CA SER A 195 19.59 26.49 -3.86
C SER A 195 20.22 25.19 -3.36
N ILE A 196 20.50 24.26 -4.29
CA ILE A 196 21.12 22.97 -3.96
C ILE A 196 22.54 23.15 -3.37
N ASP A 197 23.12 24.33 -3.54
CA ASP A 197 24.41 24.75 -2.99
C ASP A 197 24.29 25.39 -1.59
N GLU A 198 23.07 25.78 -1.16
CA GLU A 198 22.78 26.39 0.15
C GLU A 198 22.23 25.40 1.18
N ILE A 199 21.72 24.26 0.74
CA ILE A 199 21.48 23.12 1.63
C ILE A 199 22.75 22.30 1.55
N SER A 200 23.52 22.25 2.64
CA SER A 200 24.72 21.44 2.66
C SER A 200 24.32 20.03 2.20
N SER A 201 25.07 19.47 1.26
CA SER A 201 24.98 18.07 0.85
C SER A 201 25.20 17.09 2.02
N TYR A 202 25.39 17.61 3.23
CA TYR A 202 25.36 16.88 4.48
C TYR A 202 23.93 16.77 5.05
N ASP A 203 23.06 17.78 4.91
CA ASP A 203 21.76 17.78 5.61
C ASP A 203 20.62 17.13 4.80
N LEU A 204 20.70 17.09 3.46
CA LEU A 204 19.78 16.33 2.60
C LEU A 204 20.25 14.89 2.33
N TYR A 205 21.52 14.57 2.63
CA TYR A 205 22.22 13.38 2.14
C TYR A 205 23.10 12.66 3.17
N ALA A 206 23.23 13.12 4.43
CA ALA A 206 23.94 12.36 5.49
C ALA A 206 23.13 11.16 6.01
N LEU A 207 22.89 10.19 5.13
CA LEU A 207 22.90 8.76 5.45
C LEU A 207 23.77 7.99 4.43
N HIS A 208 24.74 8.65 3.80
CA HIS A 208 25.87 7.97 3.15
C HIS A 208 27.10 7.98 4.05
N THR A 209 27.21 6.94 4.89
CA THR A 209 28.44 6.30 5.39
C THR A 209 27.93 5.10 6.21
N GLU A 210 27.97 3.85 5.80
CA GLU A 210 29.03 3.09 5.15
C GLU A 210 28.40 2.15 4.11
N SER A 211 29.04 1.99 2.95
CA SER A 211 28.75 0.85 2.09
C SER A 211 29.21 -0.42 2.81
N ARG A 212 28.28 -1.14 3.43
CA ARG A 212 28.48 -2.56 3.69
C ARG A 212 28.51 -3.27 2.34
N THR A 213 29.72 -3.48 1.84
CA THR A 213 30.01 -4.20 0.59
C THR A 213 29.70 -5.71 0.68
N ASP A 214 29.19 -6.17 1.82
CA ASP A 214 28.91 -7.57 2.17
C ASP A 214 27.42 -7.94 2.19
N LEU A 215 26.50 -7.01 1.93
CA LEU A 215 25.06 -7.31 1.86
C LEU A 215 24.64 -7.60 0.41
N ASN A 216 24.40 -8.88 0.09
CA ASN A 216 23.53 -9.28 -1.01
C ASN A 216 22.12 -8.71 -0.77
N SER A 217 21.90 -7.46 -1.17
CA SER A 217 20.63 -6.75 -1.01
C SER A 217 19.64 -7.24 -2.06
N ALA A 218 18.50 -7.78 -1.64
CA ALA A 218 17.44 -8.16 -2.56
C ALA A 218 16.95 -6.94 -3.37
N THR A 219 16.82 -7.09 -4.68
CA THR A 219 16.25 -6.10 -5.59
C THR A 219 15.00 -6.65 -6.28
N GLY A 220 14.16 -5.77 -6.81
CA GLY A 220 13.03 -6.12 -7.67
C GLY A 220 13.42 -6.36 -9.14
N ASP A 221 14.72 -6.48 -9.44
CA ASP A 221 15.23 -6.46 -10.82
C ASP A 221 14.69 -7.59 -11.69
N VAL A 222 14.66 -8.78 -11.09
CA VAL A 222 14.08 -10.00 -11.70
C VAL A 222 12.76 -10.37 -11.03
N ALA A 223 12.65 -10.21 -9.70
CA ALA A 223 11.45 -10.56 -8.94
C ALA A 223 10.96 -11.99 -9.25
N CYS A 224 9.67 -12.16 -9.55
CA CYS A 224 9.10 -13.43 -10.02
C CYS A 224 9.21 -13.59 -11.54
N ASN A 225 9.76 -12.61 -12.25
CA ASN A 225 9.87 -12.60 -13.71
C ASN A 225 8.50 -12.67 -14.44
N SER A 226 7.43 -12.17 -13.79
CA SER A 226 6.06 -12.19 -14.34
C SER A 226 5.89 -11.36 -15.61
N TYR A 227 6.81 -10.45 -15.92
CA TYR A 227 6.81 -9.72 -17.20
C TYR A 227 6.85 -10.67 -18.41
N TYR A 228 7.63 -11.77 -18.31
CA TYR A 228 7.73 -12.78 -19.37
C TYR A 228 6.83 -14.00 -19.16
N LYS A 229 6.18 -14.12 -18.00
CA LYS A 229 5.50 -15.35 -17.55
C LYS A 229 3.99 -15.22 -17.35
N VAL A 230 3.37 -14.30 -18.08
CA VAL A 230 1.91 -14.08 -18.09
C VAL A 230 1.11 -15.37 -18.28
N ASP A 231 1.51 -16.22 -19.23
CA ASP A 231 0.76 -17.45 -19.54
C ASP A 231 0.85 -18.47 -18.39
N GLU A 232 1.99 -18.52 -17.69
CA GLU A 232 2.19 -19.37 -16.50
C GLU A 232 1.35 -18.85 -15.33
N ASP A 233 1.42 -17.56 -15.02
CA ASP A 233 0.71 -16.94 -13.90
C ASP A 233 -0.83 -17.05 -14.08
N VAL A 234 -1.35 -16.82 -15.30
CA VAL A 234 -2.79 -17.00 -15.60
C VAL A 234 -3.21 -18.45 -15.50
N LYS A 235 -2.35 -19.40 -15.89
CA LYS A 235 -2.62 -20.82 -15.70
C LYS A 235 -2.74 -21.18 -14.21
N LEU A 236 -1.87 -20.65 -13.35
CA LEU A 236 -1.95 -20.87 -11.90
C LEU A 236 -3.27 -20.34 -11.33
N LEU A 237 -3.69 -19.14 -11.71
CA LEU A 237 -4.98 -18.56 -11.28
C LEU A 237 -6.18 -19.41 -11.71
N LYS A 238 -6.16 -19.89 -12.96
CA LYS A 238 -7.20 -20.78 -13.50
C LYS A 238 -7.26 -22.10 -12.72
N ASP A 239 -6.10 -22.73 -12.50
CA ASP A 239 -5.99 -24.00 -11.77
C ASP A 239 -6.35 -23.84 -10.29
N LEU A 240 -6.21 -22.64 -9.73
CA LEU A 240 -6.65 -22.29 -8.38
C LEU A 240 -8.19 -22.14 -8.29
N GLY A 241 -8.87 -21.90 -9.41
CA GLY A 241 -10.29 -21.58 -9.45
C GLY A 241 -10.62 -20.12 -9.13
N ALA A 242 -9.63 -19.22 -9.23
CA ALA A 242 -9.82 -17.80 -9.00
C ALA A 242 -10.83 -17.20 -10.00
N LYS A 243 -11.70 -16.32 -9.51
CA LYS A 243 -12.69 -15.57 -10.30
C LYS A 243 -12.27 -14.13 -10.55
N VAL A 244 -11.29 -13.66 -9.81
CA VAL A 244 -10.73 -12.33 -9.93
C VAL A 244 -9.23 -12.40 -9.66
N TYR A 245 -8.46 -11.59 -10.38
CA TYR A 245 -7.04 -11.40 -10.11
C TYR A 245 -6.77 -9.92 -9.89
N ARG A 246 -6.32 -9.61 -8.68
CA ARG A 246 -5.90 -8.25 -8.33
C ARG A 246 -4.42 -8.06 -8.64
N PHE A 247 -4.11 -7.14 -9.54
CA PHE A 247 -2.74 -6.78 -9.88
C PHE A 247 -2.60 -5.27 -10.02
N SER A 248 -1.38 -4.74 -9.89
CA SER A 248 -1.13 -3.31 -10.09
C SER A 248 -0.48 -3.02 -11.44
N LEU A 249 -0.65 -1.79 -11.90
CA LEU A 249 0.12 -1.24 -13.00
C LEU A 249 1.44 -0.68 -12.46
N SER A 250 2.50 -0.72 -13.26
CA SER A 250 3.75 -0.03 -12.96
C SER A 250 3.81 1.30 -13.67
N TRP A 251 3.77 2.40 -12.89
CA TRP A 251 3.79 3.75 -13.45
C TRP A 251 5.11 4.01 -14.17
N SER A 252 6.25 3.63 -13.60
CA SER A 252 7.56 3.82 -14.24
C SER A 252 7.78 2.95 -15.48
N ARG A 253 6.94 1.92 -15.69
CA ARG A 253 6.91 1.14 -16.93
C ARG A 253 6.04 1.79 -18.00
N LEU A 254 4.83 2.23 -17.64
CA LEU A 254 3.85 2.81 -18.56
C LEU A 254 4.19 4.24 -18.98
N TYR A 255 4.64 5.08 -18.04
CA TYR A 255 5.18 6.42 -18.29
C TYR A 255 6.57 6.54 -17.69
N PRO A 256 7.62 6.07 -18.40
CA PRO A 256 8.98 6.07 -17.86
C PRO A 256 9.53 7.47 -17.55
N LYS A 257 9.07 8.50 -18.28
CA LYS A 257 9.44 9.89 -17.99
C LYS A 257 8.47 10.60 -17.03
N GLY A 258 7.36 9.93 -16.65
CA GLY A 258 6.25 10.43 -15.80
C GLY A 258 5.64 11.77 -16.19
N ASN A 259 6.04 12.32 -17.35
CA ASN A 259 5.62 13.62 -17.87
C ASN A 259 4.29 13.56 -18.62
N ALA A 260 3.56 12.44 -18.53
CA ALA A 260 2.24 12.21 -19.11
C ALA A 260 2.12 12.39 -20.64
N ARG A 261 3.23 12.60 -21.37
CA ARG A 261 3.24 12.83 -22.82
C ARG A 261 3.68 11.60 -23.61
N GLU A 262 4.62 10.86 -23.07
CA GLU A 262 5.23 9.71 -23.74
C GLU A 262 4.97 8.46 -22.91
N PHE A 263 4.04 7.64 -23.39
CA PHE A 263 3.79 6.32 -22.82
C PHE A 263 4.58 5.25 -23.57
N ASN A 264 4.76 4.11 -22.91
CA ASN A 264 5.51 2.98 -23.42
C ASN A 264 4.59 1.92 -24.03
N GLU A 265 4.65 1.74 -25.36
CA GLU A 265 3.80 0.79 -26.09
C GLU A 265 4.05 -0.67 -25.67
N ASP A 266 5.29 -1.07 -25.40
CA ASP A 266 5.61 -2.43 -24.96
C ASP A 266 4.98 -2.75 -23.59
N ALA A 267 4.93 -1.75 -22.71
CA ALA A 267 4.25 -1.86 -21.43
C ALA A 267 2.73 -2.00 -21.60
N VAL A 268 2.13 -1.22 -22.52
CA VAL A 268 0.71 -1.36 -22.86
C VAL A 268 0.41 -2.75 -23.42
N ASN A 269 1.28 -3.26 -24.29
CA ASN A 269 1.15 -4.61 -24.86
C ASN A 269 1.23 -5.70 -23.78
N TYR A 270 2.14 -5.55 -22.82
CA TYR A 270 2.23 -6.45 -21.67
C TYR A 270 0.93 -6.51 -20.85
N TYR A 271 0.40 -5.36 -20.41
CA TYR A 271 -0.84 -5.34 -19.63
C TYR A 271 -2.06 -5.78 -20.46
N ASN A 272 -2.11 -5.44 -21.75
CA ASN A 272 -3.15 -5.96 -22.65
C ASN A 272 -3.09 -7.48 -22.77
N LYS A 273 -1.88 -8.07 -22.89
CA LYS A 273 -1.71 -9.53 -22.91
C LYS A 273 -2.24 -10.15 -21.62
N LEU A 274 -1.86 -9.60 -20.45
CA LEU A 274 -2.33 -10.08 -19.15
C LEU A 274 -3.87 -9.99 -19.03
N ILE A 275 -4.44 -8.82 -19.30
CA ILE A 275 -5.89 -8.57 -19.21
C ILE A 275 -6.66 -9.51 -20.15
N ASN A 276 -6.23 -9.64 -21.40
CA ASN A 276 -6.88 -10.52 -22.37
C ASN A 276 -6.81 -11.98 -21.90
N LYS A 277 -5.65 -12.44 -21.43
CA LYS A 277 -5.48 -13.81 -20.95
C LYS A 277 -6.35 -14.11 -19.72
N LEU A 278 -6.50 -13.16 -18.80
CA LEU A 278 -7.41 -13.31 -17.66
C LEU A 278 -8.86 -13.49 -18.12
N ILE A 279 -9.34 -12.60 -18.99
CA ILE A 279 -10.72 -12.63 -19.52
C ILE A 279 -10.97 -13.90 -20.33
N GLU A 280 -10.04 -14.31 -21.20
CA GLU A 280 -10.09 -15.56 -21.96
C GLU A 280 -10.25 -16.79 -21.07
N ASN A 281 -9.77 -16.72 -19.81
CA ASN A 281 -9.88 -17.79 -18.82
C ASN A 281 -10.99 -17.57 -17.78
N GLY A 282 -11.88 -16.59 -18.00
CA GLY A 282 -13.02 -16.31 -17.13
C GLY A 282 -12.63 -15.73 -15.76
N ILE A 283 -11.55 -14.97 -15.71
CA ILE A 283 -11.01 -14.32 -14.51
C ILE A 283 -11.14 -12.81 -14.68
N GLU A 284 -11.87 -12.16 -13.78
CA GLU A 284 -12.08 -10.71 -13.80
C GLU A 284 -10.76 -9.98 -13.44
N PRO A 285 -10.26 -9.07 -14.29
CA PRO A 285 -9.12 -8.23 -13.93
C PRO A 285 -9.56 -7.15 -12.92
N PHE A 286 -8.90 -7.13 -11.76
CA PHE A 286 -9.06 -6.08 -10.76
C PHE A 286 -7.76 -5.27 -10.69
N VAL A 287 -7.75 -4.07 -11.25
CA VAL A 287 -6.53 -3.28 -11.45
C VAL A 287 -6.33 -2.23 -10.37
N THR A 288 -5.15 -2.24 -9.76
CA THR A 288 -4.65 -1.17 -8.89
C THR A 288 -3.77 -0.21 -9.71
N ILE A 289 -4.12 1.07 -9.80
CA ILE A 289 -3.38 2.02 -10.67
C ILE A 289 -1.99 2.33 -10.10
N HIS A 290 -1.86 2.51 -8.79
CA HIS A 290 -0.58 2.77 -8.14
C HIS A 290 -0.39 1.94 -6.86
N HIS A 291 0.70 1.18 -6.81
CA HIS A 291 1.06 0.31 -5.68
C HIS A 291 2.52 0.58 -5.26
N PHE A 292 2.73 1.77 -4.71
CA PHE A 292 3.98 2.27 -4.10
C PHE A 292 5.18 2.52 -5.05
N ASP A 293 5.09 2.15 -6.32
CA ASP A 293 6.18 2.23 -7.29
C ASP A 293 6.21 3.55 -8.08
N LEU A 294 6.15 4.67 -7.36
CA LEU A 294 6.20 6.01 -7.93
C LEU A 294 7.48 6.16 -8.79
N PRO A 295 7.40 6.71 -10.02
CA PRO A 295 8.58 6.98 -10.83
C PRO A 295 9.56 7.93 -10.12
N ARG A 296 10.86 7.61 -10.16
CA ARG A 296 11.90 8.33 -9.41
C ARG A 296 11.95 9.82 -9.71
N HIS A 297 11.80 10.22 -10.97
CA HIS A 297 11.83 11.63 -11.36
C HIS A 297 10.62 12.43 -10.80
N LEU A 298 9.46 11.79 -10.55
CA LEU A 298 8.35 12.43 -9.86
C LEU A 298 8.64 12.58 -8.36
N GLN A 299 9.40 11.66 -7.77
CA GLN A 299 9.90 11.83 -6.41
C GLN A 299 10.91 12.97 -6.30
N MET A 300 11.75 13.19 -7.31
CA MET A 300 12.75 14.27 -7.31
C MET A 300 12.14 15.67 -7.26
N ILE A 301 10.88 15.83 -7.68
CA ILE A 301 10.13 17.10 -7.52
C ILE A 301 9.32 17.15 -6.20
N GLY A 302 9.49 16.19 -5.31
CA GLY A 302 8.82 16.11 -4.00
C GLY A 302 7.89 14.90 -3.83
N GLY A 303 7.55 14.19 -4.91
CA GLY A 303 6.64 13.06 -4.84
C GLY A 303 5.26 13.45 -4.28
N TRP A 304 4.64 12.56 -3.51
CA TRP A 304 3.28 12.75 -3.00
C TRP A 304 3.12 13.98 -2.11
N SER A 305 4.18 14.48 -1.46
CA SER A 305 4.07 15.73 -0.69
C SER A 305 3.95 16.98 -1.57
N ASN A 306 4.21 16.90 -2.88
CA ASN A 306 4.00 17.98 -3.84
C ASN A 306 2.61 17.89 -4.49
N LYS A 307 1.81 18.97 -4.38
CA LYS A 307 0.44 19.05 -4.94
C LYS A 307 0.38 18.82 -6.46
N ALA A 308 1.46 19.06 -7.19
CA ALA A 308 1.54 18.74 -8.63
C ALA A 308 1.26 17.26 -8.94
N LEU A 309 1.54 16.35 -8.00
CA LEU A 309 1.28 14.91 -8.18
C LEU A 309 -0.20 14.58 -8.33
N VAL A 310 -1.11 15.43 -7.83
CA VAL A 310 -2.56 15.30 -8.08
C VAL A 310 -2.83 15.29 -9.59
N VAL A 311 -2.22 16.21 -10.33
CA VAL A 311 -2.40 16.33 -11.78
C VAL A 311 -1.72 15.17 -12.51
N TYR A 312 -0.46 14.86 -12.18
CA TYR A 312 0.27 13.76 -12.83
C TYR A 312 -0.44 12.41 -12.64
N PHE A 313 -0.91 12.13 -11.42
CA PHE A 313 -1.65 10.92 -11.15
C PHE A 313 -3.00 10.90 -11.86
N THR A 314 -3.72 12.03 -11.91
CA THR A 314 -4.99 12.12 -12.66
C THR A 314 -4.80 11.76 -14.13
N ILE A 315 -3.75 12.29 -14.77
CA ILE A 315 -3.47 11.96 -16.17
C ILE A 315 -3.08 10.49 -16.34
N PHE A 316 -2.29 9.95 -15.41
CA PHE A 316 -1.93 8.53 -15.44
C PHE A 316 -3.16 7.62 -15.26
N ALA A 317 -4.05 7.95 -14.34
CA ALA A 317 -5.30 7.22 -14.13
C ALA A 317 -6.23 7.33 -15.35
N GLU A 318 -6.38 8.52 -15.94
CA GLU A 318 -7.14 8.70 -17.18
C GLU A 318 -6.58 7.84 -18.31
N PHE A 319 -5.25 7.79 -18.46
CA PHE A 319 -4.60 6.91 -19.41
C PHE A 319 -4.97 5.44 -19.16
N ALA A 320 -4.93 4.97 -17.91
CA ALA A 320 -5.31 3.60 -17.57
C ALA A 320 -6.78 3.31 -17.93
N PHE A 321 -7.71 4.22 -17.60
CA PHE A 321 -9.13 4.07 -17.95
C PHE A 321 -9.36 4.04 -19.45
N ARG A 322 -8.73 4.96 -20.19
CA ARG A 322 -8.84 5.02 -21.65
C ARG A 322 -8.30 3.75 -22.32
N THR A 323 -7.19 3.22 -21.81
CA THR A 323 -6.43 2.15 -22.47
C THR A 323 -6.97 0.75 -22.12
N PHE A 324 -7.45 0.56 -20.89
CA PHE A 324 -7.81 -0.77 -20.38
C PHE A 324 -9.25 -0.88 -19.89
N GLY A 325 -9.95 0.25 -19.67
CA GLY A 325 -11.28 0.27 -19.05
C GLY A 325 -12.42 -0.25 -19.93
N ASP A 326 -12.17 -0.47 -21.22
CA ASP A 326 -13.06 -1.24 -22.09
C ASP A 326 -13.30 -2.66 -21.54
N ARG A 327 -12.25 -3.25 -20.93
CA ARG A 327 -12.22 -4.61 -20.38
C ARG A 327 -12.19 -4.68 -18.85
N VAL A 328 -11.53 -3.73 -18.18
CA VAL A 328 -11.37 -3.74 -16.71
C VAL A 328 -12.55 -3.05 -16.03
N LYS A 329 -13.27 -3.78 -15.15
CA LYS A 329 -14.45 -3.26 -14.45
C LYS A 329 -14.25 -3.05 -12.95
N LEU A 330 -13.16 -3.55 -12.36
CA LEU A 330 -12.82 -3.30 -10.97
C LEU A 330 -11.50 -2.53 -10.89
N TRP A 331 -11.54 -1.37 -10.23
CA TRP A 331 -10.40 -0.47 -10.11
C TRP A 331 -10.16 -0.07 -8.65
N THR A 332 -8.90 -0.04 -8.25
CA THR A 332 -8.45 0.76 -7.11
C THR A 332 -7.45 1.80 -7.60
N THR A 333 -7.58 3.05 -7.17
CA THR A 333 -6.63 4.09 -7.61
C THR A 333 -5.26 3.91 -6.94
N ILE A 334 -5.24 3.89 -5.61
CA ILE A 334 -4.02 3.87 -4.80
C ILE A 334 -4.13 2.74 -3.78
N ASN A 335 -3.09 1.91 -3.71
CA ASN A 335 -2.95 0.93 -2.63
C ASN A 335 -2.54 1.60 -1.33
N GLU A 336 -3.23 1.29 -0.23
CA GLU A 336 -2.90 1.65 1.16
C GLU A 336 -2.22 3.02 1.32
N PRO A 337 -2.91 4.14 1.04
CA PRO A 337 -2.30 5.47 1.15
C PRO A 337 -1.60 5.73 2.49
N ILE A 338 -2.15 5.22 3.60
CA ILE A 338 -1.55 5.32 4.94
C ILE A 338 -0.22 4.58 5.08
N VAL A 339 -0.04 3.47 4.37
CA VAL A 339 1.23 2.75 4.31
C VAL A 339 2.19 3.44 3.34
N ALA A 340 1.69 3.93 2.21
CA ALA A 340 2.49 4.65 1.22
C ALA A 340 3.19 5.90 1.78
N ILE A 341 2.59 6.58 2.76
CA ILE A 341 3.18 7.75 3.43
C ILE A 341 4.24 7.41 4.47
N GLU A 342 4.48 6.13 4.81
CA GLU A 342 5.50 5.74 5.79
C GLU A 342 6.89 6.26 5.39
N GLY A 343 7.23 6.17 4.10
CA GLY A 343 8.50 6.67 3.58
C GLY A 343 8.67 8.19 3.61
N TYR A 344 7.60 8.94 3.89
CA TYR A 344 7.64 10.40 4.04
C TYR A 344 7.86 10.84 5.49
N LYS A 345 7.71 9.92 6.46
CA LYS A 345 7.90 10.18 7.90
C LYS A 345 8.96 9.30 8.56
N SER A 346 9.56 8.38 7.82
CA SER A 346 10.58 7.46 8.33
C SER A 346 11.50 6.97 7.22
N VAL A 347 12.39 6.04 7.57
CA VAL A 347 13.22 5.28 6.62
C VAL A 347 12.68 3.87 6.36
N ASN A 348 11.50 3.53 6.90
CA ASN A 348 10.95 2.17 6.88
C ASN A 348 10.16 1.84 5.60
N ALA A 349 10.12 2.75 4.62
CA ALA A 349 9.58 2.51 3.29
C ALA A 349 10.20 3.53 2.31
N ALA A 350 10.16 3.25 1.00
CA ALA A 350 10.51 4.26 0.00
C ALA A 350 9.54 5.45 0.07
N PRO A 351 9.98 6.71 -0.11
CA PRO A 351 11.33 7.16 -0.51
C PRO A 351 12.32 7.35 0.65
N ALA A 352 11.98 6.93 1.86
CA ALA A 352 12.83 6.98 3.05
C ALA A 352 13.40 8.39 3.35
N LEU A 353 12.52 9.40 3.47
CA LEU A 353 12.91 10.78 3.81
C LEU A 353 13.41 10.93 5.25
N GLY A 354 13.13 9.95 6.11
CA GLY A 354 13.51 9.97 7.51
C GLY A 354 12.51 10.68 8.42
N HIS A 355 12.84 10.73 9.71
CA HIS A 355 11.92 11.15 10.76
C HIS A 355 11.71 12.68 10.83
N HIS A 356 12.57 13.45 10.17
CA HIS A 356 12.57 14.91 10.25
C HIS A 356 11.36 15.59 9.58
N MET A 357 10.68 14.87 8.70
CA MET A 357 9.53 15.40 7.96
C MET A 357 8.18 14.86 8.46
N SER A 358 8.19 14.07 9.54
CA SER A 358 6.96 13.51 10.10
C SER A 358 6.04 14.58 10.66
N GLY A 359 4.73 14.37 10.46
CA GLY A 359 3.69 15.30 10.86
C GLY A 359 3.57 16.50 9.90
N VAL A 360 4.25 16.45 8.75
CA VAL A 360 4.23 17.47 7.68
C VAL A 360 4.21 16.80 6.31
N ALA A 361 5.28 16.13 5.88
CA ALA A 361 5.38 15.58 4.52
C ALA A 361 4.44 14.40 4.30
N ASP A 362 4.24 13.57 5.33
CA ASP A 362 3.25 12.49 5.36
C ASP A 362 1.81 13.02 5.35
N TYR A 363 1.52 14.16 5.99
CA TYR A 363 0.20 14.81 5.91
C TYR A 363 -0.04 15.49 4.55
N LEU A 364 0.96 16.14 3.99
CA LEU A 364 0.88 16.64 2.61
C LEU A 364 0.66 15.49 1.62
N ALA A 365 1.41 14.40 1.80
CA ALA A 365 1.29 13.22 0.95
C ALA A 365 -0.10 12.59 1.01
N ILE A 366 -0.65 12.36 2.22
CA ILE A 366 -2.00 11.77 2.34
C ILE A 366 -3.08 12.71 1.79
N HIS A 367 -2.94 14.02 2.01
CA HIS A 367 -3.86 15.03 1.49
C HIS A 367 -3.88 15.02 -0.04
N ASN A 368 -2.70 15.06 -0.67
CA ASN A 368 -2.58 15.01 -2.12
C ASN A 368 -3.03 13.66 -2.70
N MET A 369 -2.78 12.54 -2.02
CA MET A 369 -3.28 11.22 -2.45
C MET A 369 -4.81 11.16 -2.45
N ILE A 370 -5.48 11.75 -1.46
CA ILE A 370 -6.95 11.83 -1.41
C ILE A 370 -7.48 12.67 -2.58
N LEU A 371 -6.88 13.84 -2.83
CA LEU A 371 -7.23 14.70 -3.98
C LEU A 371 -6.98 14.00 -5.31
N ALA A 372 -5.86 13.29 -5.44
CA ALA A 372 -5.49 12.53 -6.64
C ALA A 372 -6.49 11.40 -6.91
N HIS A 373 -6.91 10.67 -5.88
CA HIS A 373 -7.97 9.66 -5.97
C HIS A 373 -9.30 10.29 -6.41
N ALA A 374 -9.74 11.36 -5.75
CA ALA A 374 -11.01 12.02 -6.05
C ALA A 374 -11.05 12.60 -7.47
N SER A 375 -9.94 13.20 -7.91
CA SER A 375 -9.76 13.70 -9.28
C SER A 375 -9.80 12.58 -10.32
N ALA A 376 -9.13 11.45 -10.07
CA ALA A 376 -9.21 10.28 -10.94
C ALA A 376 -10.65 9.71 -11.02
N TYR A 377 -11.36 9.64 -9.88
CA TYR A 377 -12.75 9.21 -9.83
C TYR A 377 -13.66 10.15 -10.63
N ASP A 378 -13.51 11.46 -10.47
CA ASP A 378 -14.29 12.46 -11.20
C ASP A 378 -14.09 12.35 -12.73
N VAL A 379 -12.85 12.16 -13.18
CA VAL A 379 -12.55 11.90 -14.60
C VAL A 379 -13.25 10.64 -15.09
N TYR A 380 -13.19 9.54 -14.33
CA TYR A 380 -13.89 8.31 -14.69
C TYR A 380 -15.40 8.51 -14.78
N LYS A 381 -15.98 9.12 -13.74
CA LYS A 381 -17.42 9.39 -13.65
C LYS A 381 -17.92 10.20 -14.83
N LYS A 382 -17.20 11.27 -15.21
CA LYS A 382 -17.61 12.18 -16.29
C LYS A 382 -17.39 11.61 -17.69
N LYS A 383 -16.26 10.93 -17.92
CA LYS A 383 -15.84 10.55 -19.28
C LYS A 383 -16.08 9.08 -19.63
N TYR A 384 -16.01 8.18 -18.65
CA TYR A 384 -15.88 6.74 -18.92
C TYR A 384 -16.98 5.89 -18.28
N LYS A 385 -17.65 6.34 -17.21
CA LYS A 385 -18.66 5.54 -16.49
C LYS A 385 -19.81 5.08 -17.38
N SER A 386 -20.32 5.94 -18.27
CA SER A 386 -21.44 5.63 -19.16
C SER A 386 -21.11 4.55 -20.21
N THR A 387 -19.85 4.47 -20.65
CA THR A 387 -19.43 3.53 -21.71
C THR A 387 -18.75 2.28 -21.14
N GLN A 388 -18.04 2.42 -20.02
CA GLN A 388 -17.23 1.33 -19.45
C GLN A 388 -17.92 0.63 -18.28
N ASN A 389 -18.79 1.34 -17.54
CA ASN A 389 -19.58 0.81 -16.42
C ASN A 389 -18.77 0.02 -15.36
N GLY A 390 -17.51 0.41 -15.10
CA GLY A 390 -16.69 -0.14 -14.03
C GLY A 390 -16.96 0.52 -12.68
N LYS A 391 -16.39 -0.06 -11.62
CA LYS A 391 -16.42 0.42 -10.24
C LYS A 391 -15.03 0.85 -9.78
N ILE A 392 -14.95 1.98 -9.08
CA ILE A 392 -13.70 2.54 -8.56
C ILE A 392 -13.70 2.61 -7.03
N SER A 393 -12.59 2.24 -6.42
CA SER A 393 -12.32 2.43 -5.00
C SER A 393 -10.91 3.01 -4.75
N VAL A 394 -10.59 3.26 -3.49
CA VAL A 394 -9.22 3.38 -2.97
C VAL A 394 -9.03 2.26 -1.97
N ASN A 395 -7.85 1.63 -1.99
CA ASN A 395 -7.63 0.48 -1.11
C ASN A 395 -7.11 0.94 0.25
N VAL A 396 -7.86 0.71 1.31
CA VAL A 396 -7.48 1.10 2.68
C VAL A 396 -6.88 -0.08 3.44
N VAL A 397 -5.82 0.19 4.20
CA VAL A 397 -5.37 -0.76 5.23
C VAL A 397 -6.24 -0.59 6.47
N GLY A 398 -6.60 -1.69 7.11
CA GLY A 398 -7.34 -1.69 8.36
C GLY A 398 -6.80 -2.73 9.32
N ASP A 399 -6.15 -2.30 10.39
CA ASP A 399 -5.94 -3.14 11.57
C ASP A 399 -7.16 -3.01 12.49
N TRP A 400 -7.48 -4.06 13.23
CA TRP A 400 -8.46 -3.94 14.30
C TRP A 400 -7.79 -3.60 15.64
N TYR A 401 -8.40 -2.70 16.41
CA TYR A 401 -7.89 -2.26 17.71
C TYR A 401 -8.86 -2.64 18.83
N TYR A 402 -8.41 -3.50 19.74
CA TYR A 402 -9.07 -3.78 20.99
C TYR A 402 -8.60 -2.78 22.06
N PRO A 403 -9.50 -2.18 22.84
CA PRO A 403 -9.08 -1.42 24.01
C PRO A 403 -8.37 -2.37 25.00
N LEU A 404 -7.15 -2.02 25.43
CA LEU A 404 -6.34 -2.81 26.36
C LEU A 404 -7.14 -3.16 27.63
N ASN A 405 -7.84 -2.18 28.20
CA ASN A 405 -8.86 -2.38 29.21
C ASN A 405 -10.23 -1.92 28.69
N LYS A 406 -11.10 -2.88 28.37
CA LYS A 406 -12.47 -2.63 27.90
C LYS A 406 -13.36 -1.82 28.84
N ASN A 407 -12.97 -1.65 30.11
CA ASN A 407 -13.71 -0.85 31.09
C ASN A 407 -13.14 0.56 31.26
N ARG A 408 -11.96 0.85 30.69
CA ARG A 408 -11.31 2.16 30.73
C ARG A 408 -11.70 2.97 29.49
N GLN A 409 -12.21 4.19 29.67
CA GLN A 409 -12.70 5.00 28.56
C GLN A 409 -11.56 5.47 27.66
N GLU A 410 -10.41 5.80 28.23
CA GLU A 410 -9.22 6.25 27.49
C GLU A 410 -8.71 5.19 26.51
N ASP A 411 -8.82 3.90 26.86
CA ASP A 411 -8.42 2.80 25.97
C ASP A 411 -9.44 2.62 24.83
N LYS A 412 -10.73 2.86 25.07
CA LYS A 412 -11.76 2.87 24.02
C LYS A 412 -11.55 4.04 23.06
N ASP A 413 -11.26 5.22 23.60
CA ASP A 413 -10.97 6.41 22.81
C ASP A 413 -9.66 6.23 22.02
N ALA A 414 -8.67 5.52 22.56
CA ALA A 414 -7.46 5.15 21.83
C ALA A 414 -7.75 4.17 20.67
N ALA A 415 -8.62 3.18 20.88
CA ALA A 415 -9.05 2.26 19.82
C ALA A 415 -9.76 2.99 18.68
N GLU A 416 -10.72 3.84 18.99
CA GLU A 416 -11.46 4.63 18.00
C GLU A 416 -10.54 5.62 17.27
N ALA A 417 -9.65 6.29 17.99
CA ALA A 417 -8.66 7.17 17.37
C ALA A 417 -7.72 6.42 16.43
N GLY A 418 -7.27 5.22 16.80
CA GLY A 418 -6.46 4.38 15.92
C GLY A 418 -7.17 4.08 14.60
N LEU A 419 -8.45 3.70 14.65
CA LEU A 419 -9.25 3.44 13.45
C LEU A 419 -9.42 4.72 12.61
N LYS A 420 -9.64 5.87 13.25
CA LYS A 420 -9.76 7.16 12.56
C LYS A 420 -8.45 7.65 11.93
N PHE A 421 -7.30 7.48 12.58
CA PHE A 421 -5.99 7.83 12.03
C PHE A 421 -5.53 6.87 10.91
N GLN A 422 -6.15 5.70 10.78
CA GLN A 422 -5.86 4.73 9.73
C GLN A 422 -6.94 4.77 8.63
N ILE A 423 -8.08 4.13 8.86
CA ILE A 423 -9.17 4.05 7.86
C ILE A 423 -9.88 5.40 7.72
N GLY A 424 -10.14 6.07 8.84
CA GLY A 424 -10.91 7.33 8.84
C GLY A 424 -10.23 8.48 8.11
N MET A 425 -8.90 8.50 8.05
CA MET A 425 -8.14 9.46 7.25
C MET A 425 -8.50 9.43 5.77
N ILE A 426 -8.97 8.27 5.28
CA ILE A 426 -9.36 8.07 3.89
C ILE A 426 -10.88 8.02 3.74
N LEU A 427 -11.57 7.10 4.41
CA LEU A 427 -13.00 6.89 4.19
C LEU A 427 -13.85 8.05 4.69
N HIS A 428 -13.45 8.75 5.76
CA HIS A 428 -14.26 9.86 6.29
C HIS A 428 -14.32 11.06 5.32
N PRO A 429 -13.20 11.54 4.72
CA PRO A 429 -13.29 12.50 3.62
C PRO A 429 -14.17 12.02 2.46
N LEU A 430 -14.04 10.76 2.05
CA LEU A 430 -14.81 10.22 0.93
C LEU A 430 -16.31 10.12 1.23
N THR A 431 -16.70 9.83 2.46
CA THR A 431 -18.12 9.71 2.84
C THR A 431 -18.73 11.05 3.22
N TYR A 432 -18.01 11.87 3.99
CA TYR A 432 -18.55 13.07 4.66
C TYR A 432 -17.98 14.38 4.12
N GLY A 433 -16.92 14.34 3.31
CA GLY A 433 -16.32 15.49 2.63
C GLY A 433 -15.18 16.18 3.39
N ASP A 434 -14.79 15.69 4.56
CA ASP A 434 -13.69 16.28 5.35
C ASP A 434 -13.03 15.24 6.26
N TYR A 435 -11.86 15.56 6.84
CA TYR A 435 -11.19 14.68 7.82
C TYR A 435 -12.03 14.50 9.10
N PRO A 436 -11.85 13.38 9.83
CA PRO A 436 -12.51 13.20 11.12
C PRO A 436 -12.16 14.33 12.09
N GLU A 437 -13.14 14.88 12.80
CA GLU A 437 -12.91 15.97 13.76
C GLU A 437 -11.91 15.59 14.85
N GLU A 438 -11.96 14.33 15.31
CA GLU A 438 -11.02 13.83 16.31
C GLU A 438 -9.56 13.88 15.84
N VAL A 439 -9.30 13.56 14.56
CA VAL A 439 -7.96 13.67 13.99
C VAL A 439 -7.51 15.13 14.01
N ARG A 440 -8.36 16.05 13.52
CA ARG A 440 -8.06 17.49 13.50
C ARG A 440 -7.74 18.03 14.88
N SER A 441 -8.60 17.73 15.85
CA SER A 441 -8.46 18.17 17.23
C SER A 441 -7.18 17.62 17.88
N ARG A 442 -6.82 16.35 17.67
CA ARG A 442 -5.59 15.77 18.22
C ARG A 442 -4.32 16.37 17.63
N VAL A 443 -4.28 16.52 16.30
CA VAL A 443 -3.19 17.22 15.60
C VAL A 443 -3.05 18.64 16.14
N HIS A 444 -4.15 19.39 16.25
CA HIS A 444 -4.17 20.77 16.74
C HIS A 444 -3.64 20.91 18.17
N ASN A 445 -4.10 20.05 19.07
CA ASN A 445 -3.67 20.04 20.45
C ASN A 445 -2.18 19.71 20.57
N ASN A 446 -1.66 18.80 19.75
CA ASN A 446 -0.24 18.52 19.70
C ASN A 446 0.58 19.62 19.04
N SER A 447 0.06 20.29 18.01
CA SER A 447 0.71 21.46 17.42
C SER A 447 0.96 22.53 18.49
N LYS A 448 -0.06 22.81 19.30
CA LYS A 448 0.03 23.71 20.47
C LYS A 448 1.02 23.21 21.51
N ARG A 449 0.92 21.95 21.94
CA ARG A 449 1.79 21.33 22.96
C ARG A 449 3.27 21.36 22.56
N LEU A 450 3.55 21.13 21.28
CA LEU A 450 4.90 21.10 20.71
C LEU A 450 5.37 22.48 20.24
N ASN A 451 4.52 23.50 20.26
CA ASN A 451 4.80 24.84 19.74
C ASN A 451 5.26 24.83 18.27
N ILE A 452 4.49 24.13 17.43
CA ILE A 452 4.65 24.09 15.96
C ILE A 452 3.40 24.59 15.27
N SER A 453 3.55 25.04 14.02
CA SER A 453 2.44 25.54 13.21
C SER A 453 1.36 24.48 13.00
N ASP A 454 0.10 24.88 13.20
CA ASP A 454 -1.06 24.03 12.96
C ASP A 454 -1.33 23.79 11.47
N VAL A 455 -0.74 24.62 10.59
CA VAL A 455 -0.92 24.54 9.13
C VAL A 455 -0.28 23.28 8.54
N ARG A 456 0.51 22.54 9.33
CA ARG A 456 1.06 21.23 8.97
C ARG A 456 0.00 20.18 8.62
N PHE A 457 -1.24 20.38 9.04
CA PHE A 457 -2.38 19.53 8.66
C PHE A 457 -3.37 20.32 7.82
N GLN A 458 -3.43 19.97 6.54
CA GLN A 458 -4.12 20.75 5.53
C GLN A 458 -5.64 20.62 5.68
N ARG A 459 -6.34 21.69 5.33
CA ARG A 459 -7.81 21.72 5.25
C ARG A 459 -8.21 21.62 3.79
N PHE A 460 -9.26 20.87 3.52
CA PHE A 460 -9.89 20.90 2.21
C PHE A 460 -10.68 22.21 2.06
N SER A 461 -10.46 22.91 0.94
CA SER A 461 -11.34 23.98 0.48
C SER A 461 -12.72 23.43 0.11
N ASP A 462 -13.76 24.26 0.05
CA ASP A 462 -15.12 23.79 -0.29
C ASP A 462 -15.19 23.11 -1.66
N GLY A 463 -14.38 23.58 -2.64
CA GLY A 463 -14.23 22.92 -3.94
C GLY A 463 -13.64 21.52 -3.83
N GLU A 464 -12.61 21.34 -3.00
CA GLU A 464 -12.00 20.03 -2.74
C GLU A 464 -12.96 19.10 -1.98
N LYS A 465 -13.70 19.60 -0.98
CA LYS A 465 -14.71 18.80 -0.27
C LYS A 465 -15.78 18.27 -1.22
N ASN A 466 -16.25 19.11 -2.14
CA ASN A 466 -17.23 18.73 -3.16
C ASN A 466 -16.68 17.71 -4.17
N LEU A 467 -15.39 17.77 -4.49
CA LEU A 467 -14.72 16.80 -5.35
C LEU A 467 -14.57 15.43 -4.66
N ILE A 468 -14.18 15.42 -3.38
CA ILE A 468 -13.87 14.21 -2.61
C ILE A 468 -15.13 13.45 -2.21
N LYS A 469 -16.18 14.15 -1.79
CA LYS A 469 -17.38 13.51 -1.24
C LYS A 469 -18.06 12.62 -2.28
N GLY A 470 -18.21 11.35 -1.95
CA GLY A 470 -18.82 10.31 -2.77
C GLY A 470 -17.91 9.72 -3.84
N SER A 471 -16.59 9.93 -3.77
CA SER A 471 -15.67 9.49 -4.83
C SER A 471 -15.26 8.01 -4.74
N TYR A 472 -16.17 7.10 -4.38
CA TYR A 472 -15.93 5.65 -4.33
C TYR A 472 -17.24 4.89 -4.61
N ASP A 473 -17.14 3.75 -5.29
CA ASP A 473 -18.28 2.88 -5.62
C ASP A 473 -18.40 1.69 -4.64
N PHE A 474 -17.32 1.33 -3.95
CA PHE A 474 -17.23 0.28 -2.93
C PHE A 474 -16.00 0.55 -2.03
N VAL A 475 -15.89 -0.12 -0.89
CA VAL A 475 -14.68 -0.09 -0.03
C VAL A 475 -13.78 -1.28 -0.37
N SER A 476 -12.53 -1.00 -0.69
CA SER A 476 -11.48 -2.00 -0.84
C SER A 476 -10.65 -2.03 0.45
N LEU A 477 -10.53 -3.22 1.06
CA LEU A 477 -9.91 -3.41 2.37
C LEU A 477 -8.74 -4.40 2.32
N ASN A 478 -7.60 -3.97 2.84
CA ASN A 478 -6.51 -4.85 3.26
C ASN A 478 -6.56 -5.03 4.77
N HIS A 479 -6.64 -6.27 5.24
CA HIS A 479 -6.66 -6.57 6.67
C HIS A 479 -5.76 -7.76 6.96
N TYR A 480 -4.90 -7.61 7.97
CA TYR A 480 -3.94 -8.65 8.35
C TYR A 480 -3.90 -8.93 9.86
N MET A 481 -3.95 -7.87 10.66
CA MET A 481 -3.59 -7.92 12.08
C MET A 481 -4.62 -7.23 12.97
N SER A 482 -4.56 -7.59 14.24
CA SER A 482 -5.25 -6.92 15.32
C SER A 482 -4.29 -6.62 16.47
N PHE A 483 -4.57 -5.57 17.23
CA PHE A 483 -3.75 -5.14 18.36
C PHE A 483 -4.62 -4.79 19.56
N GLU A 484 -4.08 -4.96 20.76
CA GLU A 484 -4.55 -4.20 21.91
C GLU A 484 -4.01 -2.77 21.81
N VAL A 485 -4.77 -1.79 22.25
CA VAL A 485 -4.33 -0.39 22.26
C VAL A 485 -4.72 0.32 23.54
N THR A 486 -3.88 1.28 23.92
CA THR A 486 -4.10 2.20 25.03
C THR A 486 -3.58 3.58 24.64
N ASP A 487 -3.88 4.61 25.43
CA ASP A 487 -3.28 5.92 25.25
C ASP A 487 -1.76 5.84 25.39
N LEU A 488 -1.03 6.60 24.56
CA LEU A 488 0.43 6.57 24.60
C LEU A 488 0.94 7.17 25.94
N PRO A 489 1.62 6.36 26.80
CA PRO A 489 2.12 6.83 28.09
C PRO A 489 3.15 7.96 27.93
N GLU A 490 3.16 8.92 28.85
CA GLU A 490 4.01 10.12 28.75
C GLU A 490 5.51 9.77 28.68
N ASP A 491 5.94 8.75 29.42
CA ASP A 491 7.32 8.25 29.45
C ASP A 491 7.72 7.47 28.18
N GLU A 492 6.75 7.04 27.37
CA GLU A 492 6.98 6.38 26.08
C GLU A 492 6.82 7.32 24.87
N ARG A 493 6.59 8.62 25.11
CA ARG A 493 6.55 9.64 24.05
C ARG A 493 7.93 10.01 23.52
N GLU A 494 8.97 9.81 24.31
CA GLU A 494 10.33 10.05 23.88
C GLU A 494 10.72 9.10 22.73
N GLY A 495 11.27 9.64 21.65
CA GLY A 495 11.65 8.86 20.46
C GLY A 495 10.51 8.60 19.47
N LYS A 496 9.30 9.11 19.73
CA LYS A 496 8.18 9.07 18.77
C LYS A 496 8.26 10.18 17.73
N THR A 497 7.87 9.86 16.51
CA THR A 497 7.67 10.85 15.45
C THR A 497 6.46 11.75 15.76
N VAL A 498 6.40 12.93 15.15
CA VAL A 498 5.29 13.88 15.38
C VAL A 498 3.94 13.26 15.02
N SER A 499 3.85 12.57 13.88
CA SER A 499 2.60 11.90 13.46
C SER A 499 2.17 10.75 14.40
N GLU A 500 3.11 10.04 15.03
CA GLU A 500 2.80 9.03 16.04
C GLU A 500 2.24 9.68 17.32
N LEU A 501 2.81 10.82 17.70
CA LEU A 501 2.29 11.61 18.83
C LEU A 501 0.86 12.09 18.54
N ASP A 502 0.53 12.42 17.30
CA ASP A 502 -0.82 12.86 16.88
C ASP A 502 -1.88 11.78 17.03
N ALA A 503 -1.57 10.55 16.63
CA ALA A 503 -2.45 9.42 16.94
C ALA A 503 -2.57 9.22 18.46
N ASN A 504 -1.47 9.42 19.20
CA ASN A 504 -1.39 9.28 20.66
C ASN A 504 -1.85 7.89 21.16
N ILE A 505 -1.52 6.85 20.40
CA ILE A 505 -1.86 5.47 20.75
C ILE A 505 -0.59 4.64 20.94
N LYS A 506 -0.64 3.71 21.88
CA LYS A 506 0.30 2.60 21.99
C LYS A 506 -0.38 1.34 21.49
N LYS A 507 0.09 0.81 20.35
CA LYS A 507 -0.30 -0.52 19.89
C LYS A 507 0.43 -1.57 20.72
N ILE A 508 -0.21 -2.70 21.00
CA ILE A 508 0.33 -3.83 21.74
C ILE A 508 -0.05 -5.08 20.95
N LEU A 509 0.95 -5.88 20.57
CA LEU A 509 0.70 -7.15 19.92
C LEU A 509 -0.06 -8.07 20.89
N LEU A 510 -1.19 -8.59 20.43
CA LEU A 510 -1.94 -9.63 21.12
C LEU A 510 -1.01 -10.85 21.33
N ASN A 511 -1.09 -11.50 22.50
CA ASN A 511 -0.22 -12.64 22.79
C ASN A 511 -0.45 -13.74 21.75
N SER A 512 0.59 -14.06 20.98
CA SER A 512 0.64 -15.24 20.11
C SER A 512 1.08 -16.46 20.92
N ASP A 513 0.57 -17.63 20.51
CA ASP A 513 1.09 -18.93 20.95
C ASP A 513 2.64 -18.97 20.79
N GLU A 514 3.31 -19.43 21.85
CA GLU A 514 4.69 -19.11 22.28
C GLU A 514 5.88 -19.52 21.37
N GLU A 515 5.70 -19.98 20.14
CA GLU A 515 6.75 -20.83 19.54
C GLU A 515 7.84 -20.16 18.70
N LEU A 516 7.84 -18.85 18.43
CA LEU A 516 8.85 -18.27 17.53
C LEU A 516 9.34 -16.88 17.95
N GLU A 517 10.67 -16.75 18.05
CA GLU A 517 11.37 -15.51 18.39
C GLU A 517 11.70 -14.70 17.12
N ASN A 518 11.57 -13.37 17.20
CA ASN A 518 11.89 -12.32 16.21
C ASN A 518 10.78 -11.89 15.23
N LYS A 519 10.56 -10.56 15.23
CA LYS A 519 9.35 -9.84 14.81
C LYS A 519 9.42 -9.46 13.33
N PRO A 520 8.27 -9.18 12.68
CA PRO A 520 8.23 -8.33 11.50
C PRO A 520 7.25 -7.15 11.73
N TRP A 521 7.60 -5.93 11.29
CA TRP A 521 6.71 -4.74 11.18
C TRP A 521 6.34 -3.89 12.41
N CYS A 522 6.85 -4.16 13.63
CA CYS A 522 6.61 -3.28 14.78
C CYS A 522 7.92 -2.81 15.42
N LYS A 523 8.29 -1.54 15.18
CA LYS A 523 9.44 -0.86 15.81
C LYS A 523 9.25 -0.58 17.31
N GLN A 524 8.11 -0.96 17.91
CA GLN A 524 7.98 -0.88 19.36
C GLN A 524 8.68 -2.08 20.01
N SER A 525 9.74 -1.75 20.73
CA SER A 525 10.48 -2.58 21.65
C SER A 525 9.58 -3.14 22.75
N PHE A 526 8.71 -4.10 22.43
CA PHE A 526 8.16 -5.00 23.43
C PHE A 526 9.29 -5.90 23.86
N LYS A 527 9.98 -5.51 24.93
CA LYS A 527 10.75 -6.43 25.76
C LYS A 527 9.73 -7.52 26.17
N ASN A 528 9.95 -8.76 25.75
CA ASN A 528 9.27 -9.97 26.26
C ASN A 528 7.98 -10.48 25.57
N ARG A 529 7.74 -10.31 24.25
CA ARG A 529 6.67 -11.06 23.53
C ARG A 529 7.16 -11.71 22.23
N LYS A 530 6.84 -12.99 22.01
CA LYS A 530 7.30 -13.89 20.94
C LYS A 530 6.17 -14.23 19.95
N GLY A 531 6.36 -14.03 18.64
CA GLY A 531 5.53 -14.57 17.55
C GLY A 531 5.50 -13.75 16.25
N TYR A 532 5.23 -14.43 15.12
CA TYR A 532 4.88 -13.83 13.82
C TYR A 532 3.41 -13.33 13.85
N ILE A 533 2.87 -12.79 12.73
CA ILE A 533 1.49 -12.31 12.60
C ILE A 533 0.54 -13.06 13.55
N VAL A 534 0.03 -12.34 14.53
CA VAL A 534 -0.90 -12.90 15.50
C VAL A 534 -2.20 -13.11 14.75
N SER A 535 -2.58 -14.37 14.54
CA SER A 535 -3.84 -14.71 13.91
C SER A 535 -4.96 -14.38 14.88
N VAL A 536 -5.69 -13.29 14.62
CA VAL A 536 -6.85 -12.86 15.42
C VAL A 536 -8.05 -12.71 14.49
N PRO A 537 -8.66 -13.82 14.08
CA PRO A 537 -9.76 -13.83 13.12
C PRO A 537 -10.93 -12.93 13.47
N GLU A 538 -11.23 -12.78 14.77
CA GLU A 538 -12.31 -11.96 15.30
C GLU A 538 -12.21 -10.51 14.82
N GLY A 539 -10.98 -10.00 14.69
CA GLY A 539 -10.70 -8.66 14.18
C GLY A 539 -11.28 -8.42 12.79
N MET A 540 -11.31 -9.43 11.92
CA MET A 540 -11.90 -9.33 10.58
C MET A 540 -13.40 -8.99 10.67
N SER A 541 -14.16 -9.73 11.48
CA SER A 541 -15.60 -9.47 11.60
C SER A 541 -15.92 -8.11 12.21
N LEU A 542 -15.08 -7.68 13.16
CA LEU A 542 -15.25 -6.42 13.87
C LEU A 542 -14.91 -5.21 13.00
N ILE A 543 -13.81 -5.29 12.23
CA ILE A 543 -13.43 -4.19 11.33
C ILE A 543 -14.41 -4.03 10.18
N LEU A 544 -14.90 -5.14 9.61
CA LEU A 544 -15.95 -5.12 8.59
C LEU A 544 -17.22 -4.45 9.12
N ASN A 545 -17.67 -4.82 10.32
CA ASN A 545 -18.84 -4.23 10.97
C ASN A 545 -18.63 -2.75 11.32
N TRP A 546 -17.43 -2.35 11.74
CA TRP A 546 -17.12 -0.96 12.03
C TRP A 546 -17.13 -0.10 10.76
N ILE A 547 -16.54 -0.58 9.66
CA ILE A 547 -16.60 0.11 8.35
C ILE A 547 -18.04 0.24 7.89
N ASP A 548 -18.81 -0.85 7.97
CA ASP A 548 -20.22 -0.89 7.58
C ASP A 548 -21.06 0.18 8.30
N LYS A 549 -20.96 0.24 9.62
CA LYS A 549 -21.67 1.22 10.45
C LYS A 549 -21.18 2.65 10.30
N SER A 550 -19.87 2.82 10.10
CA SER A 550 -19.24 4.15 10.08
C SER A 550 -19.38 4.87 8.73
N TYR A 551 -19.65 4.15 7.64
CA TYR A 551 -19.57 4.70 6.28
C TYR A 551 -20.77 4.36 5.38
N ASN A 552 -21.96 4.25 5.99
CA ASN A 552 -23.26 4.07 5.32
C ASN A 552 -23.42 2.74 4.57
N HIS A 553 -23.01 1.62 5.19
CA HIS A 553 -23.23 0.25 4.69
C HIS A 553 -22.72 0.00 3.25
N PRO A 554 -21.44 0.31 2.94
CA PRO A 554 -20.92 0.13 1.60
C PRO A 554 -20.77 -1.35 1.23
N GLU A 555 -20.71 -1.65 -0.06
CA GLU A 555 -20.09 -2.91 -0.53
C GLU A 555 -18.62 -2.94 -0.09
N ILE A 556 -18.16 -4.07 0.44
CA ILE A 556 -16.76 -4.27 0.87
C ILE A 556 -16.12 -5.41 0.07
N PHE A 557 -14.95 -5.14 -0.51
CA PHE A 557 -14.10 -6.14 -1.13
C PHE A 557 -12.81 -6.28 -0.31
N ILE A 558 -12.52 -7.47 0.21
CA ILE A 558 -11.25 -7.75 0.90
C ILE A 558 -10.19 -8.01 -0.16
N THR A 559 -9.31 -7.05 -0.42
CA THR A 559 -8.35 -7.10 -1.52
C THR A 559 -7.02 -7.70 -1.16
N GLU A 560 -6.68 -7.71 0.13
CA GLU A 560 -5.54 -8.43 0.67
C GLU A 560 -5.82 -8.97 2.07
N ASN A 561 -5.47 -10.23 2.27
CA ASN A 561 -5.37 -10.89 3.56
C ASN A 561 -4.41 -12.06 3.37
N GLY A 562 -3.43 -12.24 4.25
CA GLY A 562 -2.32 -13.16 4.01
C GLY A 562 -1.52 -13.51 5.26
N TYR A 563 -0.80 -14.63 5.19
CA TYR A 563 0.08 -15.08 6.26
C TYR A 563 1.50 -15.36 5.72
N PRO A 564 2.56 -14.74 6.27
CA PRO A 564 3.92 -14.93 5.81
C PRO A 564 4.48 -16.27 6.31
N GLU A 565 5.17 -16.99 5.43
CA GLU A 565 6.05 -18.09 5.82
C GLU A 565 7.50 -17.58 5.74
N PRO A 566 8.28 -17.61 6.83
CA PRO A 566 9.70 -17.25 6.75
C PRO A 566 10.46 -18.22 5.85
N GLU A 567 11.51 -17.72 5.19
CA GLU A 567 12.39 -18.52 4.36
C GLU A 567 12.95 -19.74 5.11
N GLY A 568 12.91 -20.91 4.44
CA GLY A 568 13.33 -22.18 5.01
C GLY A 568 12.33 -22.83 5.98
N LEU A 569 11.23 -22.15 6.34
CA LEU A 569 10.23 -22.68 7.28
C LEU A 569 8.90 -23.02 6.58
N ASN A 570 8.35 -24.19 6.89
CA ASN A 570 7.03 -24.61 6.41
C ASN A 570 5.96 -24.27 7.44
N PHE A 571 5.27 -23.14 7.26
CA PHE A 571 4.17 -22.70 8.12
C PHE A 571 2.81 -22.88 7.45
N SER A 572 2.69 -23.82 6.52
CA SER A 572 1.47 -23.97 5.74
C SER A 572 0.25 -24.29 6.60
N LEU A 573 0.36 -25.08 7.67
CA LEU A 573 -0.77 -25.28 8.59
C LEU A 573 -1.17 -23.98 9.32
N LYS A 574 -0.20 -23.15 9.73
CA LYS A 574 -0.49 -21.84 10.36
C LYS A 574 -1.18 -20.90 9.37
N LYS A 575 -0.70 -20.85 8.12
CA LYS A 575 -1.35 -20.15 7.00
C LYS A 575 -2.79 -20.64 6.80
N LEU A 576 -3.01 -21.94 6.71
CA LEU A 576 -4.35 -22.49 6.52
C LEU A 576 -5.30 -22.18 7.69
N LYS A 577 -4.83 -22.28 8.95
CA LYS A 577 -5.61 -21.89 10.14
C LYS A 577 -5.93 -20.39 10.13
N TYR A 578 -4.97 -19.55 9.76
CA TYR A 578 -5.15 -18.10 9.61
C TYR A 578 -6.27 -17.79 8.61
N HIS A 579 -6.15 -18.28 7.37
CA HIS A 579 -7.15 -18.02 6.32
C HIS A 579 -8.51 -18.62 6.65
N HIS A 580 -8.55 -19.83 7.22
CA HIS A 580 -9.80 -20.42 7.69
C HIS A 580 -10.49 -19.53 8.72
N GLY A 581 -9.76 -19.06 9.73
CA GLY A 581 -10.31 -18.15 10.74
C GLY A 581 -10.87 -16.87 10.12
N HIS A 582 -10.08 -16.17 9.30
CA HIS A 582 -10.49 -14.87 8.74
C HIS A 582 -11.67 -15.01 7.77
N LEU A 583 -11.71 -16.07 6.97
CA LEU A 583 -12.86 -16.38 6.10
C LEU A 583 -14.11 -16.76 6.91
N ASN A 584 -13.96 -17.49 8.02
CA ASN A 584 -15.07 -17.77 8.93
C ASN A 584 -15.63 -16.46 9.53
N HIS A 585 -14.76 -15.54 9.97
CA HIS A 585 -15.20 -14.24 10.47
C HIS A 585 -15.74 -13.30 9.39
N THR A 586 -15.34 -13.51 8.14
CA THR A 586 -16.01 -12.86 6.99
C THR A 586 -17.45 -13.35 6.88
N LEU A 587 -17.71 -14.66 6.96
CA LEU A 587 -19.07 -15.21 6.97
C LEU A 587 -19.88 -14.73 8.18
N ILE A 588 -19.27 -14.63 9.37
CA ILE A 588 -19.94 -14.05 10.56
C ILE A 588 -20.34 -12.59 10.28
N ALA A 589 -19.46 -11.77 9.71
CA ALA A 589 -19.82 -10.39 9.35
C ALA A 589 -20.99 -10.33 8.36
N MET A 590 -21.01 -11.23 7.37
CA MET A 590 -22.07 -11.30 6.37
C MET A 590 -23.40 -11.79 6.95
N ASN A 591 -23.38 -12.85 7.75
CA ASN A 591 -24.58 -13.54 8.21
C ASN A 591 -25.15 -12.94 9.50
N ASP A 592 -24.29 -12.55 10.43
CA ASP A 592 -24.69 -12.14 11.78
C ASP A 592 -24.74 -10.61 11.90
N TYR A 593 -23.86 -9.89 11.19
CA TYR A 593 -23.84 -8.42 11.16
C TYR A 593 -24.46 -7.82 9.90
N ASN A 594 -24.86 -8.65 8.93
CA ASN A 594 -25.45 -8.22 7.64
C ASN A 594 -24.54 -7.27 6.83
N VAL A 595 -23.22 -7.44 6.94
CA VAL A 595 -22.24 -6.64 6.19
C VAL A 595 -22.14 -7.14 4.75
N ASN A 596 -22.18 -6.22 3.79
CA ASN A 596 -22.16 -6.55 2.37
C ASN A 596 -20.74 -6.81 1.84
N VAL A 597 -20.19 -7.98 2.13
CA VAL A 597 -18.87 -8.41 1.61
C VAL A 597 -19.02 -9.16 0.27
N ILE A 598 -18.40 -8.65 -0.78
CA ILE A 598 -18.61 -9.13 -2.16
C ILE A 598 -17.45 -10.00 -2.70
N GLY A 599 -16.29 -9.98 -2.06
CA GLY A 599 -15.15 -10.79 -2.50
C GLY A 599 -13.94 -10.73 -1.57
N TYR A 600 -12.99 -11.62 -1.85
CA TYR A 600 -11.78 -11.85 -1.08
C TYR A 600 -10.62 -12.26 -1.98
N CYS A 601 -9.51 -11.52 -1.91
CA CYS A 601 -8.25 -11.84 -2.57
C CYS A 601 -7.19 -12.23 -1.53
N VAL A 602 -6.63 -13.44 -1.69
CA VAL A 602 -5.48 -13.87 -0.90
C VAL A 602 -4.25 -13.06 -1.29
N TRP A 603 -3.53 -12.57 -0.30
CA TRP A 603 -2.18 -12.06 -0.46
C TRP A 603 -1.17 -13.17 -0.13
N SER A 604 -0.45 -13.75 -1.10
CA SER A 604 -0.38 -13.40 -2.53
C SER A 604 -0.59 -14.64 -3.41
N LEU A 605 -0.76 -14.44 -4.73
CA LEU A 605 -0.78 -15.54 -5.70
C LEU A 605 0.45 -16.43 -5.53
N MET A 606 1.65 -15.83 -5.55
CA MET A 606 2.92 -16.53 -5.44
C MET A 606 3.88 -15.76 -4.54
N ASP A 607 4.91 -16.45 -4.05
CA ASP A 607 5.99 -15.80 -3.30
C ASP A 607 6.61 -14.69 -4.14
N SER A 608 6.95 -13.56 -3.51
CA SER A 608 7.40 -12.36 -4.22
C SER A 608 8.43 -11.57 -3.41
N MET A 609 8.93 -10.46 -3.97
CA MET A 609 9.87 -9.56 -3.29
C MET A 609 9.11 -8.68 -2.29
N GLU A 610 9.17 -9.00 -0.99
CA GLU A 610 8.37 -8.37 0.07
C GLU A 610 9.00 -7.08 0.61
N TRP A 611 9.10 -6.08 -0.28
CA TRP A 611 9.57 -4.72 0.04
C TRP A 611 10.94 -4.73 0.74
N LEU A 612 11.08 -4.08 1.91
CA LEU A 612 12.33 -4.08 2.69
C LEU A 612 12.75 -5.46 3.22
N ASN A 613 11.85 -6.45 3.22
CA ASN A 613 12.15 -7.82 3.65
C ASN A 613 12.78 -8.65 2.52
N GLY A 614 12.86 -8.11 1.30
CA GLY A 614 13.35 -8.84 0.14
C GLY A 614 12.59 -10.14 -0.05
N TYR A 615 13.30 -11.22 -0.36
CA TYR A 615 12.68 -12.53 -0.57
C TYR A 615 12.45 -13.33 0.73
N ARG A 616 12.75 -12.80 1.93
CA ARG A 616 12.76 -13.61 3.17
C ARG A 616 11.38 -14.01 3.69
N LEU A 617 10.31 -13.32 3.26
CA LEU A 617 8.93 -13.59 3.66
C LEU A 617 8.11 -14.08 2.47
N LYS A 618 7.47 -15.23 2.64
CA LYS A 618 6.80 -16.00 1.58
C LYS A 618 5.28 -16.01 1.81
N TYR A 619 4.57 -15.04 1.24
CA TYR A 619 3.10 -14.96 1.35
C TYR A 619 2.35 -15.87 0.38
N GLY A 620 3.00 -16.30 -0.71
CA GLY A 620 2.36 -16.95 -1.84
C GLY A 620 1.58 -18.22 -1.51
N ILE A 621 0.52 -18.46 -2.27
CA ILE A 621 -0.11 -19.78 -2.42
C ILE A 621 0.82 -20.72 -3.21
N TYR A 622 1.53 -20.18 -4.20
CA TYR A 622 2.57 -20.88 -4.96
C TYR A 622 3.96 -20.46 -4.50
N LYS A 623 4.90 -21.41 -4.48
CA LYS A 623 6.32 -21.16 -4.25
C LYS A 623 6.95 -20.67 -5.54
N VAL A 624 7.83 -19.67 -5.46
CA VAL A 624 8.76 -19.30 -6.53
C VAL A 624 10.16 -19.71 -6.10
N ASP A 625 10.90 -20.36 -6.99
CA ASP A 625 12.33 -20.57 -6.79
C ASP A 625 13.09 -19.30 -7.23
N PHE A 626 13.70 -18.60 -6.27
CA PHE A 626 14.44 -17.36 -6.53
C PHE A 626 15.92 -17.59 -6.82
N ASP A 627 16.41 -18.83 -6.62
CA ASP A 627 17.78 -19.23 -6.93
C ASP A 627 17.90 -19.69 -8.40
N ASP A 628 16.78 -20.00 -9.05
CA ASP A 628 16.68 -20.33 -10.48
C ASP A 628 16.24 -19.10 -11.29
N ASP A 629 17.06 -18.68 -12.27
CA ASP A 629 16.80 -17.54 -13.16
C ASP A 629 15.48 -17.63 -13.93
N ASP A 630 14.97 -18.83 -14.21
CA ASP A 630 13.65 -19.01 -14.84
C ASP A 630 12.49 -18.75 -13.86
N ARG A 631 12.75 -18.66 -12.56
CA ARG A 631 11.72 -18.43 -11.51
C ARG A 631 10.56 -19.43 -11.57
N PRO A 632 10.80 -20.76 -11.61
CA PRO A 632 9.72 -21.74 -11.72
C PRO A 632 8.72 -21.62 -10.54
N ARG A 633 7.42 -21.72 -10.84
CA ARG A 633 6.37 -21.77 -9.81
C ARG A 633 5.98 -23.21 -9.48
N THR A 634 5.88 -23.52 -8.19
CA THR A 634 5.47 -24.86 -7.71
C THR A 634 4.38 -24.77 -6.64
N ASN A 635 3.60 -25.84 -6.51
CA ASN A 635 2.56 -25.93 -5.47
C ASN A 635 3.21 -25.96 -4.08
N LYS A 636 2.62 -25.22 -3.14
CA LYS A 636 2.84 -25.42 -1.70
C LYS A 636 1.87 -26.46 -1.17
N SER A 637 2.11 -26.94 0.05
CA SER A 637 1.18 -27.84 0.74
C SER A 637 -0.18 -27.16 1.03
N SER A 638 -0.21 -25.82 1.12
CA SER A 638 -1.45 -25.05 1.27
C SER A 638 -2.27 -24.90 -0.03
N THR A 639 -1.68 -25.08 -1.21
CA THR A 639 -2.33 -24.81 -2.52
C THR A 639 -3.62 -25.62 -2.71
N LYS A 640 -3.63 -26.89 -2.29
CA LYS A 640 -4.80 -27.77 -2.45
C LYS A 640 -6.02 -27.23 -1.71
N TRP A 641 -5.83 -26.76 -0.48
CA TRP A 641 -6.92 -26.23 0.34
C TRP A 641 -7.54 -24.98 -0.28
N PHE A 642 -6.72 -24.03 -0.76
CA PHE A 642 -7.25 -22.84 -1.43
C PHE A 642 -8.04 -23.19 -2.69
N ARG A 643 -7.55 -24.14 -3.51
CA ARG A 643 -8.27 -24.61 -4.69
C ARG A 643 -9.64 -25.17 -4.34
N GLU A 644 -9.73 -25.99 -3.30
CA GLU A 644 -11.00 -26.56 -2.85
C GLU A 644 -11.96 -25.50 -2.33
N VAL A 645 -11.49 -24.53 -1.53
CA VAL A 645 -12.31 -23.42 -1.02
C VAL A 645 -12.81 -22.54 -2.16
N PHE A 646 -11.94 -22.18 -3.11
CA PHE A 646 -12.29 -21.29 -4.23
C PHE A 646 -13.29 -21.95 -5.18
N THR A 647 -13.07 -23.24 -5.50
CA THR A 647 -13.90 -23.98 -6.44
C THR A 647 -15.27 -24.31 -5.85
N ASN A 648 -15.31 -24.74 -4.59
CA ASN A 648 -16.55 -25.18 -3.94
C ASN A 648 -17.30 -24.03 -3.26
N LYS A 649 -16.68 -22.85 -3.11
CA LYS A 649 -17.19 -21.71 -2.31
C LYS A 649 -17.63 -22.13 -0.90
N LYS A 650 -16.95 -23.14 -0.34
CA LYS A 650 -17.22 -23.71 0.98
C LYS A 650 -15.94 -23.70 1.78
N LEU A 651 -16.03 -23.21 3.01
CA LEU A 651 -14.90 -23.19 3.93
C LEU A 651 -14.70 -24.59 4.51
N ILE A 652 -13.49 -25.13 4.32
CA ILE A 652 -13.13 -26.50 4.72
C ILE A 652 -12.18 -26.41 5.90
N LYS A 653 -12.41 -27.22 6.95
CA LYS A 653 -11.49 -27.26 8.09
C LYS A 653 -10.08 -27.64 7.64
N PRO A 654 -9.03 -26.93 8.08
CA PRO A 654 -7.68 -27.21 7.65
C PRO A 654 -7.15 -28.46 8.39
N PHE A 655 -7.03 -29.58 7.67
CA PHE A 655 -6.29 -30.76 8.12
C PHE A 655 -5.09 -30.98 7.21
N LEU A 656 -3.93 -31.29 7.77
CA LEU A 656 -2.86 -31.89 6.99
C LEU A 656 -3.23 -33.37 6.82
N THR A 657 -3.37 -33.84 5.58
CA THR A 657 -3.41 -35.28 5.31
C THR A 657 -2.04 -35.87 5.64
N ASN A 658 -1.84 -36.26 6.91
CA ASN A 658 -0.88 -37.26 7.40
C ASN A 658 -0.91 -37.41 8.94
N GLU A 659 -2.09 -37.31 9.56
CA GLU A 659 -2.33 -38.10 10.76
C GLU A 659 -3.41 -39.12 10.39
N ASN A 660 -3.00 -40.38 10.36
CA ASN A 660 -3.93 -41.49 10.33
C ASN A 660 -4.94 -41.29 11.47
N CYS A 661 -6.16 -40.88 11.14
CA CYS A 661 -7.34 -41.25 11.93
C CYS A 661 -7.56 -42.76 11.78
N CYS A 662 -6.58 -43.53 12.23
CA CYS A 662 -6.72 -44.91 12.62
C CYS A 662 -6.42 -44.95 14.11
N TYR A 663 -7.36 -44.50 14.93
CA TYR A 663 -7.54 -45.01 16.28
C TYR A 663 -9.03 -45.03 16.63
N ASN A 664 -9.59 -46.23 16.42
CA ASN A 664 -10.59 -46.96 17.19
C ASN A 664 -12.03 -46.44 17.32
N ASN A 665 -12.90 -47.19 16.62
CA ASN A 665 -14.20 -47.77 17.03
C ASN A 665 -15.15 -46.96 17.89
#